data_AF-A0A1H7GRW6-F1
#
_entry.id   AF-A0A1H7GRW6-F1
#
_cell.length_a   1.000
_cell.length_b   1.000
_cell.length_c   1.000
_cell.angle_alpha   90.00
_cell.angle_beta   90.00
_cell.angle_gamma   90.00
#
_symmetry.space_group_name_H-M   'P 1'
#
loop_
_entity.id
_entity.type
_entity.pdbx_description
1 polymer ?
#
loop_
_entity_poly.entity_id
_entity_poly.type
_entity_poly.pdbx_seq_one_letter_code
_entity_poly.pdbx_strand_id
1 'polypeptide(L)'
;MKIGTLLCALLFVSKAFAADTTAVTSPDGKTRFKLFINNHQLYYAVTSRDVPVIDASPMILSIDNRVLTENVKTGAVKPYTINERYPWSGVHAVAVNNCKGATIALQQATTDYMLDVRVFNDGIAFRTVVPGAETAARVPDESTVFNIPTGSEIWYHDLNMHYESVYTKKTINALQAGEWVAPPATFKLPQGMYAAITEANLVNYSGMALEANGKQGLVLRLAHRQPVSYPYKLRYSEEDVKRSLTPAAISGTITTPWRVVMIGEDLNAMVNNDMVHNLCPPPDPKLFPQGIQTDWIRPGRAVWKYLDGGGEGTPEVMKQFSAKAAELGFEHNILEGFWRQWSDEQIRDVVNDGKSHQVGIWLWKHSKELRDKTIRQAFFKRCHELGITGVKIDFFDSEAKEVIDLYTAILQETAMNHLLVDFHGANKPTGLSRTWPNELTREAVKGMEASKLADRAVHETTIPFTRFLAGPAEYTVVHFGEKRKNTTWAHQIASAAILSAPLLTYAALPQHLLDNPANTVIRMIPATWDETIVLPPSEIGRLAVFARRKGNTWFLAVMNGAQPQKISIPLSFLQAGNYRATVVKDSPDSAAAVKMEEASYTQKDVVSLELAPGGGYIAMLVTSSPGKSVYNVREFGAKGDGYTLDGAAINNAITAAAVTGGTVYFPAGNYLTYTIRLKSNVALFIDHGATILAAKEVNGVGYDAPEPNPHDAYQDFGHSHWQNSLIYGEGLHDIAILGTGMIWGKGLTRSTNQPPGGGNKAIALKQCYNVTINDVSILHGGHFALLATGVDNLNIRGLKVDTDRDGFDIDCCKNVRISDCTVNSPFDDGICLKSSFALGYAKATENVTITNCQVSGYDEGTLLDGTFKREYKKYSDNTTTGRIKMGTESNGGFKNVTISNCIFDYSRGLALETVDGGLLEDVTITNITMRDIVNAPIFIRLGARMRGPDTLAVGACRRIILSNIVVYNADARYGSIISGIPGHAIEDLQMSNISIYYKGGGTQEMAGREVPEFEKDYPEPYRFGLMPAYGFFFRHVKGLSVHDVKVSFMKDELRPAFMLDHVADVSMYQVDAQKMPAAALISLKEVQQFNIYRSKGIKDTTLDSSEKMVL
;
A
#
# COMPACT_ATOMS: atom_id res chain seq x y z
N MET A 1 44.13 37.23 23.61
CA MET A 1 43.53 37.97 24.74
C MET A 1 43.28 39.40 24.30
N LYS A 2 42.01 39.87 24.28
CA LYS A 2 41.56 41.24 23.88
C LYS A 2 41.83 41.57 22.38
N ILE A 3 40.96 42.21 21.57
CA ILE A 3 40.07 43.41 21.72
C ILE A 3 40.91 44.69 21.82
N GLY A 4 40.73 45.76 21.02
CA GLY A 4 39.78 46.14 19.96
C GLY A 4 40.14 47.57 19.46
N THR A 5 39.40 48.38 18.68
CA THR A 5 38.12 48.32 17.92
C THR A 5 38.11 49.53 16.95
N LEU A 6 37.38 49.52 15.81
CA LEU A 6 37.27 50.67 14.88
C LEU A 6 35.85 50.86 14.32
N LEU A 7 35.29 52.09 14.33
CA LEU A 7 34.01 52.45 13.67
C LEU A 7 33.86 53.97 13.47
N CYS A 8 32.87 54.37 12.65
CA CYS A 8 32.32 55.71 12.43
C CYS A 8 33.18 56.73 11.64
N ALA A 9 32.86 56.93 10.36
CA ALA A 9 32.07 58.10 9.92
C ALA A 9 31.96 58.20 8.38
N LEU A 10 30.78 57.88 7.81
CA LEU A 10 30.26 58.45 6.55
C LEU A 10 28.82 57.89 6.30
N LEU A 11 27.82 58.77 6.43
CA LEU A 11 26.39 58.52 6.22
C LEU A 11 25.74 59.83 5.72
N PHE A 12 24.52 59.74 5.18
CA PHE A 12 23.76 60.81 4.49
C PHE A 12 24.24 61.10 3.04
N VAL A 13 23.40 61.23 2.00
CA VAL A 13 21.94 61.03 1.83
C VAL A 13 21.63 60.33 0.50
N SER A 14 20.72 59.35 0.52
CA SER A 14 19.79 59.10 -0.60
C SER A 14 18.47 58.51 -0.09
N LYS A 15 17.56 59.38 0.40
CA LYS A 15 16.17 58.98 0.70
C LYS A 15 15.38 58.79 -0.61
N ALA A 16 15.52 57.62 -1.22
CA ALA A 16 14.47 57.11 -2.11
C ALA A 16 13.22 56.78 -1.28
N PHE A 17 12.04 56.90 -1.86
CA PHE A 17 10.79 56.47 -1.21
C PHE A 17 10.84 54.95 -0.97
N ALA A 18 10.75 54.54 0.30
CA ALA A 18 10.53 53.15 0.65
C ALA A 18 9.07 52.81 0.34
N ALA A 19 8.83 52.21 -0.83
CA ALA A 19 7.56 51.55 -1.11
C ALA A 19 7.39 50.34 -0.18
N ASP A 20 6.15 49.98 0.15
CA ASP A 20 5.84 48.80 0.96
C ASP A 20 6.21 47.51 0.19
N THR A 21 7.45 47.03 0.39
CA THR A 21 7.95 45.80 -0.24
C THR A 21 7.90 44.64 0.74
N THR A 22 7.04 43.66 0.47
CA THR A 22 7.02 42.38 1.21
C THR A 22 7.78 41.33 0.42
N ALA A 23 8.60 40.50 1.08
CA ALA A 23 9.33 39.41 0.43
C ALA A 23 9.18 38.10 1.19
N VAL A 24 9.05 37.00 0.45
CA VAL A 24 9.04 35.62 0.96
C VAL A 24 10.17 34.87 0.25
N THR A 25 10.96 34.09 0.99
CA THR A 25 12.10 33.32 0.47
C THR A 25 11.89 31.82 0.69
N SER A 26 12.57 31.00 -0.11
CA SER A 26 12.55 29.53 -0.01
C SER A 26 13.13 29.00 1.30
N PRO A 27 12.90 27.73 1.65
CA PRO A 27 13.62 27.05 2.72
C PRO A 27 15.14 27.32 2.68
N ASP A 28 15.78 27.17 1.52
CA ASP A 28 17.21 27.41 1.31
C ASP A 28 17.63 28.86 1.05
N GLY A 29 16.66 29.79 0.95
CA GLY A 29 16.87 31.23 0.73
C GLY A 29 17.16 31.65 -0.72
N LYS A 30 17.36 30.72 -1.67
CA LYS A 30 17.77 31.04 -3.04
C LYS A 30 16.63 31.53 -3.94
N THR A 31 15.41 31.02 -3.75
CA THR A 31 14.22 31.43 -4.50
C THR A 31 13.43 32.46 -3.69
N ARG A 32 12.91 33.51 -4.34
CA ARG A 32 12.29 34.67 -3.69
C ARG A 32 11.09 35.19 -4.47
N PHE A 33 9.97 35.35 -3.79
CA PHE A 33 8.82 36.14 -4.24
C PHE A 33 8.90 37.54 -3.60
N LYS A 34 8.75 38.60 -4.40
CA LYS A 34 8.69 40.00 -3.91
C LYS A 34 7.38 40.63 -4.34
N LEU A 35 6.59 41.11 -3.39
CA LEU A 35 5.36 41.91 -3.58
C LEU A 35 5.67 43.39 -3.35
N PHE A 36 5.09 44.28 -4.16
CA PHE A 36 5.22 45.73 -4.03
C PHE A 36 4.09 46.47 -4.76
N ILE A 37 3.89 47.76 -4.46
CA ILE A 37 2.97 48.64 -5.20
C ILE A 37 3.77 49.47 -6.20
N ASN A 38 3.25 49.62 -7.42
CA ASN A 38 3.82 50.47 -8.46
C ASN A 38 2.68 51.15 -9.24
N ASN A 39 2.72 52.49 -9.36
CA ASN A 39 1.67 53.30 -9.99
C ASN A 39 0.25 52.88 -9.55
N HIS A 40 0.02 52.82 -8.23
CA HIS A 40 -1.23 52.40 -7.58
C HIS A 40 -1.66 50.93 -7.76
N GLN A 41 -1.06 50.18 -8.67
CA GLN A 41 -1.33 48.77 -8.92
C GLN A 41 -0.44 47.85 -8.07
N LEU A 42 -0.96 46.70 -7.67
CA LEU A 42 -0.19 45.64 -7.01
C LEU A 42 0.68 44.87 -8.02
N TYR A 43 1.97 44.71 -7.71
CA TYR A 43 2.98 44.05 -8.53
C TYR A 43 3.71 42.95 -7.75
N TYR A 44 4.20 41.94 -8.48
CA TYR A 44 5.15 40.96 -7.98
C TYR A 44 6.38 40.80 -8.90
N ALA A 45 7.43 40.16 -8.38
CA ALA A 45 8.57 39.68 -9.15
C ALA A 45 9.12 38.39 -8.50
N VAL A 46 9.79 37.55 -9.29
CA VAL A 46 10.33 36.26 -8.84
C VAL A 46 11.78 36.12 -9.28
N THR A 47 12.67 35.80 -8.34
CA THR A 47 14.08 35.46 -8.60
C THR A 47 14.42 34.09 -8.04
N SER A 48 15.35 33.38 -8.67
CA SER A 48 16.01 32.22 -8.08
C SER A 48 17.52 32.29 -8.34
N ARG A 49 18.31 32.06 -7.29
CA ARG A 49 19.79 32.21 -7.33
C ARG A 49 20.22 33.59 -7.87
N ASP A 50 19.48 34.62 -7.46
CA ASP A 50 19.55 36.01 -7.91
C ASP A 50 19.36 36.26 -9.43
N VAL A 51 19.00 35.23 -10.21
CA VAL A 51 18.54 35.35 -11.60
C VAL A 51 17.04 35.70 -11.62
N PRO A 52 16.59 36.69 -12.41
CA PRO A 52 15.16 36.93 -12.66
C PRO A 52 14.50 35.74 -13.36
N VAL A 53 13.33 35.34 -12.87
CA VAL A 53 12.52 34.25 -13.45
C VAL A 53 11.18 34.79 -13.93
N ILE A 54 10.57 35.69 -13.16
CA ILE A 54 9.44 36.53 -13.57
C ILE A 54 9.83 37.97 -13.25
N ASP A 55 9.88 38.82 -14.27
CA ASP A 55 10.14 40.25 -14.13
C ASP A 55 8.97 40.97 -13.44
N ALA A 56 9.15 42.25 -13.10
CA ALA A 56 8.13 43.08 -12.45
C ALA A 56 6.78 43.02 -13.19
N SER A 57 5.80 42.33 -12.60
CA SER A 57 4.53 41.95 -13.23
C SER A 57 3.32 42.39 -12.40
N PRO A 58 2.30 43.03 -12.99
CA PRO A 58 1.08 43.39 -12.27
C PRO A 58 0.23 42.15 -11.93
N MET A 59 -0.24 42.09 -10.69
CA MET A 59 -1.26 41.15 -10.23
C MET A 59 -2.62 41.81 -10.45
N ILE A 60 -3.52 41.19 -11.21
CA ILE A 60 -4.84 41.77 -11.53
C ILE A 60 -5.94 40.76 -11.22
N LEU A 61 -6.67 41.02 -10.15
CA LEU A 61 -7.95 40.39 -9.79
C LEU A 61 -9.02 41.47 -9.72
N SER A 62 -10.20 41.14 -10.26
CA SER A 62 -11.42 41.92 -10.15
C SER A 62 -12.58 41.07 -9.65
N ILE A 63 -13.51 41.68 -8.93
CA ILE A 63 -14.78 41.08 -8.47
C ILE A 63 -15.90 42.05 -8.88
N ASP A 64 -16.95 41.55 -9.51
CA ASP A 64 -18.10 42.32 -10.00
C ASP A 64 -17.68 43.52 -10.89
N ASN A 65 -16.68 43.29 -11.75
CA ASN A 65 -15.98 44.28 -12.60
C ASN A 65 -15.16 45.36 -11.85
N ARG A 66 -15.09 45.34 -10.51
CA ARG A 66 -14.21 46.22 -9.71
C ARG A 66 -12.86 45.55 -9.50
N VAL A 67 -11.79 46.19 -9.96
CA VAL A 67 -10.40 45.75 -9.71
C VAL A 67 -10.09 45.89 -8.22
N LEU A 68 -9.81 44.76 -7.55
CA LEU A 68 -9.44 44.74 -6.12
C LEU A 68 -7.94 44.96 -5.89
N THR A 69 -7.15 45.01 -6.96
CA THR A 69 -5.67 45.05 -6.93
C THR A 69 -5.08 46.43 -7.25
N GLU A 70 -5.93 47.45 -7.38
CA GLU A 70 -5.59 48.85 -7.62
C GLU A 70 -5.97 49.71 -6.39
N ASN A 71 -5.12 50.66 -5.99
CA ASN A 71 -5.25 51.48 -4.77
C ASN A 71 -5.32 50.64 -3.47
N VAL A 72 -4.54 49.57 -3.44
CA VAL A 72 -4.43 48.62 -2.32
C VAL A 72 -3.58 49.20 -1.20
N LYS A 73 -3.98 48.93 0.05
CA LYS A 73 -3.10 49.04 1.23
C LYS A 73 -2.62 47.66 1.64
N THR A 74 -1.32 47.50 1.83
CA THR A 74 -0.72 46.30 2.43
C THR A 74 -0.85 46.34 3.95
N GLY A 75 -1.42 45.28 4.53
CA GLY A 75 -1.58 45.11 5.97
C GLY A 75 -0.55 44.14 6.57
N ALA A 76 -0.94 43.47 7.65
CA ALA A 76 -0.07 42.53 8.36
C ALA A 76 0.35 41.32 7.49
N VAL A 77 1.62 40.94 7.61
CA VAL A 77 2.20 39.73 7.00
C VAL A 77 2.36 38.67 8.08
N LYS A 78 1.74 37.50 7.90
CA LYS A 78 1.81 36.36 8.82
C LYS A 78 2.56 35.20 8.14
N PRO A 79 3.85 34.98 8.45
CA PRO A 79 4.63 33.90 7.87
C PRO A 79 4.23 32.53 8.45
N TYR A 80 4.46 31.47 7.68
CA TYR A 80 4.30 30.07 8.07
C TYR A 80 5.31 29.17 7.35
N THR A 81 5.40 27.90 7.75
CA THR A 81 6.28 26.90 7.12
C THR A 81 5.55 25.56 6.99
N ILE A 82 5.79 24.85 5.90
CA ILE A 82 5.33 23.47 5.70
C ILE A 82 6.57 22.61 5.42
N ASN A 83 6.66 21.45 6.08
CA ASN A 83 7.68 20.44 5.86
C ASN A 83 7.07 19.05 6.16
N GLU A 84 6.50 18.41 5.14
CA GLU A 84 5.90 17.08 5.22
C GLU A 84 6.37 16.18 4.08
N ARG A 85 6.18 14.87 4.23
CA ARG A 85 6.40 13.84 3.20
C ARG A 85 5.22 12.89 3.18
N TYR A 86 4.83 12.41 2.02
CA TYR A 86 3.71 11.47 1.87
C TYR A 86 3.95 10.48 0.71
N PRO A 87 3.35 9.28 0.74
CA PRO A 87 3.42 8.32 -0.36
C PRO A 87 2.87 8.92 -1.65
N TRP A 88 3.53 8.62 -2.78
CA TRP A 88 3.16 9.11 -4.10
C TRP A 88 3.22 7.98 -5.12
N SER A 89 2.45 8.08 -6.19
CA SER A 89 2.38 7.09 -7.27
C SER A 89 2.62 7.79 -8.60
N GLY A 90 3.87 8.19 -8.83
CA GLY A 90 4.25 8.96 -10.01
C GLY A 90 5.67 8.62 -10.48
N VAL A 91 6.48 9.66 -10.66
CA VAL A 91 7.90 9.55 -11.04
C VAL A 91 8.80 9.11 -9.86
N HIS A 92 8.32 9.20 -8.62
CA HIS A 92 8.94 8.63 -7.42
C HIS A 92 7.88 8.22 -6.39
N ALA A 93 8.26 7.38 -5.42
CA ALA A 93 7.34 6.76 -4.46
C ALA A 93 6.97 7.64 -3.25
N VAL A 94 7.68 8.75 -3.02
CA VAL A 94 7.44 9.68 -1.90
C VAL A 94 7.59 11.12 -2.41
N ALA A 95 6.58 11.95 -2.17
CA ALA A 95 6.62 13.39 -2.45
C ALA A 95 7.05 14.20 -1.21
N VAL A 96 7.56 15.41 -1.42
CA VAL A 96 8.13 16.29 -0.40
C VAL A 96 7.53 17.70 -0.51
N ASN A 97 6.77 18.10 0.51
CA ASN A 97 6.21 19.45 0.61
C ASN A 97 7.04 20.28 1.60
N ASN A 98 8.04 20.99 1.09
CA ASN A 98 8.91 21.84 1.90
C ASN A 98 8.89 23.28 1.36
N CYS A 99 8.17 24.18 2.04
CA CYS A 99 8.07 25.58 1.67
C CYS A 99 8.00 26.52 2.88
N LYS A 100 8.43 27.76 2.68
CA LYS A 100 8.05 28.88 3.54
C LYS A 100 6.89 29.61 2.86
N GLY A 101 5.92 30.07 3.63
CA GLY A 101 4.77 30.81 3.12
C GLY A 101 4.48 32.05 3.93
N ALA A 102 3.59 32.89 3.42
CA ALA A 102 3.04 34.01 4.16
C ALA A 102 1.62 34.32 3.69
N THR A 103 0.74 34.65 4.64
CA THR A 103 -0.53 35.31 4.34
C THR A 103 -0.35 36.81 4.53
N ILE A 104 -0.66 37.58 3.50
CA ILE A 104 -0.49 39.04 3.43
C ILE A 104 -1.89 39.63 3.39
N ALA A 105 -2.27 40.37 4.43
CA ALA A 105 -3.54 41.10 4.44
C ALA A 105 -3.49 42.26 3.43
N LEU A 106 -4.56 42.45 2.67
CA LEU A 106 -4.69 43.49 1.65
C LEU A 106 -6.07 44.15 1.79
N GLN A 107 -6.13 45.48 1.64
CA GLN A 107 -7.39 46.24 1.71
C GLN A 107 -7.53 47.12 0.47
N GLN A 108 -8.68 47.05 -0.20
CA GLN A 108 -9.04 47.94 -1.31
C GLN A 108 -10.35 48.65 -0.99
N ALA A 109 -10.28 49.96 -0.74
CA ALA A 109 -11.33 50.76 -0.12
C ALA A 109 -11.89 50.10 1.16
N THR A 110 -13.11 49.53 1.11
CA THR A 110 -13.79 48.82 2.21
C THR A 110 -13.72 47.29 2.11
N THR A 111 -12.99 46.76 1.13
CA THR A 111 -12.89 45.32 0.86
C THR A 111 -11.57 44.79 1.41
N ASP A 112 -11.64 44.10 2.55
CA ASP A 112 -10.51 43.35 3.12
C ASP A 112 -10.42 41.96 2.50
N TYR A 113 -9.20 41.55 2.15
CA TYR A 113 -8.89 40.26 1.54
C TYR A 113 -7.43 39.86 1.87
N MET A 114 -6.96 38.71 1.38
CA MET A 114 -5.58 38.27 1.60
C MET A 114 -4.96 37.60 0.38
N LEU A 115 -3.65 37.82 0.21
CA LEU A 115 -2.80 37.02 -0.67
C LEU A 115 -2.09 35.96 0.15
N ASP A 116 -2.25 34.69 -0.22
CA ASP A 116 -1.54 33.54 0.35
C ASP A 116 -0.42 33.14 -0.61
N VAL A 117 0.83 33.14 -0.13
CA VAL A 117 2.05 32.92 -0.93
C VAL A 117 2.82 31.74 -0.35
N ARG A 118 3.34 30.87 -1.21
CA ARG A 118 4.31 29.81 -0.87
C ARG A 118 5.53 29.89 -1.76
N VAL A 119 6.70 29.72 -1.16
CA VAL A 119 8.00 29.71 -1.83
C VAL A 119 8.72 28.42 -1.43
N PHE A 120 8.88 27.56 -2.42
CA PHE A 120 9.64 26.30 -2.35
C PHE A 120 11.07 26.60 -2.80
N ASN A 121 11.99 25.62 -2.74
CA ASN A 121 13.31 25.81 -3.35
C ASN A 121 13.20 25.87 -4.89
N ASP A 122 12.32 25.02 -5.41
CA ASP A 122 12.01 24.69 -6.80
C ASP A 122 10.81 25.48 -7.39
N GLY A 123 10.45 26.62 -6.77
CA GLY A 123 9.49 27.55 -7.37
C GLY A 123 8.66 28.38 -6.39
N ILE A 124 7.66 29.09 -6.94
CA ILE A 124 6.68 29.87 -6.16
C ILE A 124 5.24 29.55 -6.54
N ALA A 125 4.32 29.82 -5.61
CA ALA A 125 2.89 29.82 -5.86
C ALA A 125 2.19 30.93 -5.05
N PHE A 126 1.13 31.51 -5.61
CA PHE A 126 0.28 32.46 -4.88
C PHE A 126 -1.20 32.28 -5.23
N ARG A 127 -2.08 32.64 -4.30
CA ARG A 127 -3.54 32.70 -4.51
C ARG A 127 -4.17 33.84 -3.72
N THR A 128 -5.34 34.29 -4.13
CA THR A 128 -6.10 35.33 -3.40
C THR A 128 -7.33 34.73 -2.73
N VAL A 129 -7.60 35.13 -1.49
CA VAL A 129 -8.83 34.78 -0.76
C VAL A 129 -9.59 36.07 -0.44
N VAL A 130 -10.82 36.17 -0.95
CA VAL A 130 -11.73 37.32 -0.80
C VAL A 130 -12.97 36.86 -0.03
N PRO A 131 -13.04 37.10 1.29
CA PRO A 131 -14.18 36.74 2.14
C PRO A 131 -15.53 37.22 1.59
N GLY A 132 -16.59 36.48 1.92
CA GLY A 132 -17.98 36.82 1.57
C GLY A 132 -18.97 35.91 2.30
N ALA A 133 -20.20 36.40 2.48
CA ALA A 133 -21.27 35.60 3.08
C ALA A 133 -21.74 34.49 2.12
N GLU A 134 -22.13 33.33 2.66
CA GLU A 134 -22.48 32.13 1.88
C GLU A 134 -23.56 32.33 0.81
N THR A 135 -24.46 33.30 0.99
CA THR A 135 -25.51 33.65 0.01
C THR A 135 -25.11 34.74 -0.99
N ALA A 136 -23.95 35.38 -0.83
CA ALA A 136 -23.50 36.49 -1.66
C ALA A 136 -22.75 35.99 -2.92
N ALA A 137 -23.50 35.75 -4.00
CA ALA A 137 -22.95 35.44 -5.32
C ALA A 137 -22.21 36.66 -5.91
N ARG A 138 -20.95 36.49 -6.32
CA ARG A 138 -20.06 37.52 -6.88
C ARG A 138 -19.27 36.96 -8.05
N VAL A 139 -18.94 37.78 -9.06
CA VAL A 139 -18.31 37.36 -10.31
C VAL A 139 -16.82 37.74 -10.33
N PRO A 140 -15.87 36.78 -10.27
CA PRO A 140 -14.45 37.06 -10.44
C PRO A 140 -14.02 37.14 -11.90
N ASP A 141 -13.04 37.99 -12.19
CA ASP A 141 -12.22 37.92 -13.39
C ASP A 141 -10.76 38.29 -13.10
N GLU A 142 -9.81 37.64 -13.78
CA GLU A 142 -8.36 37.80 -13.59
C GLU A 142 -7.66 38.27 -14.86
N SER A 143 -6.57 39.01 -14.68
CA SER A 143 -5.66 39.46 -15.74
C SER A 143 -4.22 39.63 -15.24
N THR A 144 -3.86 38.90 -14.18
CA THR A 144 -2.48 38.83 -13.66
C THR A 144 -1.51 38.48 -14.77
N VAL A 145 -0.40 39.21 -14.87
CA VAL A 145 0.59 39.03 -15.92
C VAL A 145 1.78 38.24 -15.38
N PHE A 146 2.44 37.50 -16.27
CA PHE A 146 3.74 36.89 -16.06
C PHE A 146 4.70 37.46 -17.11
N ASN A 147 5.48 38.49 -16.76
CA ASN A 147 6.51 39.04 -17.64
C ASN A 147 7.73 38.12 -17.62
N ILE A 148 8.01 37.48 -18.75
CA ILE A 148 9.11 36.51 -18.89
C ILE A 148 10.38 37.25 -19.36
N PRO A 149 11.55 37.00 -18.73
CA PRO A 149 12.80 37.69 -19.05
C PRO A 149 13.20 37.66 -20.53
N THR A 150 13.76 38.78 -21.00
CA THR A 150 14.15 38.99 -22.40
C THR A 150 15.10 37.91 -22.91
N GLY A 151 14.83 37.37 -24.11
CA GLY A 151 15.65 36.33 -24.73
C GLY A 151 15.37 34.90 -24.26
N SER A 152 14.43 34.68 -23.33
CA SER A 152 13.99 33.34 -22.96
C SER A 152 13.38 32.58 -24.15
N GLU A 153 13.60 31.28 -24.21
CA GLU A 153 12.93 30.37 -25.16
C GLU A 153 11.70 29.77 -24.48
N ILE A 154 10.56 29.69 -25.18
CA ILE A 154 9.29 29.17 -24.65
C ILE A 154 8.74 28.04 -25.55
N TRP A 155 8.28 26.97 -24.89
CA TRP A 155 7.55 25.85 -25.46
C TRP A 155 6.10 25.91 -24.96
N TYR A 156 5.15 26.06 -25.88
CA TYR A 156 3.71 26.15 -25.60
C TYR A 156 2.89 25.60 -26.76
N HIS A 157 1.61 25.33 -26.54
CA HIS A 157 0.65 25.10 -27.63
C HIS A 157 -0.48 26.12 -27.60
N ASP A 158 -1.22 26.18 -28.71
CA ASP A 158 -2.45 26.95 -28.83
C ASP A 158 -3.55 26.37 -27.93
N LEU A 159 -4.41 27.24 -27.40
CA LEU A 159 -5.48 26.86 -26.48
C LEU A 159 -6.69 26.28 -27.22
N ASN A 160 -6.54 25.07 -27.73
CA ASN A 160 -7.68 24.20 -28.01
C ASN A 160 -8.21 23.66 -26.67
N MET A 161 -9.54 23.74 -26.45
CA MET A 161 -10.12 23.66 -25.10
C MET A 161 -10.03 22.29 -24.40
N HIS A 162 -9.64 21.26 -25.15
CA HIS A 162 -9.40 19.87 -24.74
C HIS A 162 -7.89 19.54 -24.61
N TYR A 163 -7.02 20.54 -24.78
CA TYR A 163 -5.56 20.50 -24.59
C TYR A 163 -4.74 19.52 -25.48
N GLU A 164 -5.35 18.80 -26.44
CA GLU A 164 -4.64 17.91 -27.40
C GLU A 164 -3.91 18.66 -28.53
N SER A 165 -2.91 19.49 -28.25
CA SER A 165 -2.17 20.25 -29.29
C SER A 165 -0.66 20.01 -29.28
N VAL A 166 0.02 20.48 -30.33
CA VAL A 166 1.46 20.27 -30.54
C VAL A 166 2.21 21.48 -30.00
N TYR A 167 3.23 21.23 -29.18
CA TYR A 167 4.06 22.30 -28.63
C TYR A 167 4.94 22.91 -29.73
N THR A 168 4.95 24.24 -29.84
CA THR A 168 5.85 25.02 -30.68
C THR A 168 6.91 25.71 -29.82
N LYS A 169 8.12 25.89 -30.38
CA LYS A 169 9.22 26.62 -29.76
C LYS A 169 9.34 28.02 -30.37
N LYS A 170 9.35 29.06 -29.54
CA LYS A 170 9.67 30.45 -29.93
C LYS A 170 10.64 31.08 -28.94
N THR A 171 11.25 32.21 -29.29
CA THR A 171 11.73 33.15 -28.28
C THR A 171 10.56 33.97 -27.76
N ILE A 172 10.58 34.36 -26.48
CA ILE A 172 9.49 35.13 -25.86
C ILE A 172 9.16 36.43 -26.62
N ASN A 173 10.18 37.07 -27.20
CA ASN A 173 10.07 38.27 -28.02
C ASN A 173 9.33 38.07 -29.37
N ALA A 174 9.10 36.82 -29.80
CA ALA A 174 8.42 36.52 -31.06
C ALA A 174 6.90 36.26 -30.91
N LEU A 175 6.38 36.15 -29.67
CA LEU A 175 4.95 35.96 -29.44
C LEU A 175 4.21 37.28 -29.67
N GLN A 176 3.24 37.27 -30.58
CA GLN A 176 2.42 38.43 -30.92
C GLN A 176 1.30 38.67 -29.89
N ALA A 177 0.76 39.88 -29.86
CA ALA A 177 -0.39 40.19 -29.02
C ALA A 177 -1.62 39.37 -29.45
N GLY A 178 -2.30 38.72 -28.50
CA GLY A 178 -3.45 37.85 -28.76
C GLY A 178 -3.09 36.40 -29.13
N GLU A 179 -1.80 36.02 -29.13
CA GLU A 179 -1.43 34.60 -29.21
C GLU A 179 -1.81 33.87 -27.92
N TRP A 180 -2.54 32.76 -28.05
CA TRP A 180 -2.95 31.93 -26.92
C TRP A 180 -1.88 30.91 -26.54
N VAL A 181 -1.66 30.79 -25.24
CA VAL A 181 -0.62 30.00 -24.60
C VAL A 181 -1.27 29.10 -23.55
N ALA A 182 -1.41 27.83 -23.88
CA ALA A 182 -1.96 26.83 -22.96
C ALA A 182 -0.94 26.45 -21.86
N PRO A 183 -1.34 26.38 -20.58
CA PRO A 183 -0.46 25.88 -19.51
C PRO A 183 -0.38 24.33 -19.50
N PRO A 184 0.74 23.71 -19.09
CA PRO A 184 1.94 24.32 -18.53
C PRO A 184 2.84 24.98 -19.59
N ALA A 185 3.01 26.30 -19.49
CA ALA A 185 3.83 27.07 -20.41
C ALA A 185 5.28 27.04 -19.93
N THR A 186 6.12 26.25 -20.59
CA THR A 186 7.50 25.97 -20.15
C THR A 186 8.49 26.84 -20.89
N PHE A 187 9.46 27.42 -20.19
CA PHE A 187 10.47 28.27 -20.78
C PHE A 187 11.86 28.02 -20.19
N LYS A 188 12.87 28.33 -21.00
CA LYS A 188 14.29 28.31 -20.64
C LYS A 188 14.81 29.75 -20.61
N LEU A 189 15.35 30.15 -19.47
CA LEU A 189 15.94 31.46 -19.26
C LEU A 189 17.28 31.59 -20.02
N PRO A 190 17.73 32.81 -20.39
CA PRO A 190 19.03 33.02 -21.04
C PRO A 190 20.23 32.44 -20.27
N GLN A 191 20.10 32.31 -18.95
CA GLN A 191 21.12 31.77 -18.03
C GLN A 191 21.10 30.23 -17.96
N GLY A 192 20.21 29.55 -18.68
CA GLY A 192 20.18 28.10 -18.85
C GLY A 192 19.15 27.35 -17.99
N MET A 193 18.70 27.92 -16.88
CA MET A 193 17.65 27.35 -16.02
C MET A 193 16.29 27.27 -16.74
N TYR A 194 15.44 26.36 -16.28
CA TYR A 194 14.07 26.16 -16.78
C TYR A 194 13.03 26.63 -15.76
N ALA A 195 11.85 26.99 -16.24
CA ALA A 195 10.69 27.28 -15.43
C ALA A 195 9.39 26.95 -16.19
N ALA A 196 8.28 26.79 -15.48
CA ALA A 196 6.97 26.56 -16.10
C ALA A 196 5.83 27.26 -15.34
N ILE A 197 4.91 27.90 -16.07
CA ILE A 197 3.70 28.51 -15.51
C ILE A 197 2.52 27.56 -15.64
N THR A 198 1.84 27.29 -14.53
CA THR A 198 0.60 26.49 -14.48
C THR A 198 -0.30 26.92 -13.30
N GLU A 199 -1.34 26.17 -13.00
CA GLU A 199 -2.17 26.35 -11.79
C GLU A 199 -2.32 25.06 -10.99
N ALA A 200 -2.66 25.18 -9.71
CA ALA A 200 -2.91 24.06 -8.80
C ALA A 200 -4.14 24.28 -7.91
N ASN A 201 -4.77 23.19 -7.47
CA ASN A 201 -6.01 23.18 -6.68
C ASN A 201 -7.15 23.97 -7.36
N LEU A 202 -7.45 23.65 -8.61
CA LEU A 202 -8.54 24.25 -9.37
C LEU A 202 -9.88 23.63 -8.93
N VAL A 203 -10.56 24.27 -7.98
CA VAL A 203 -11.84 23.84 -7.40
C VAL A 203 -12.77 25.04 -7.26
N ASN A 204 -14.06 24.89 -7.57
CA ASN A 204 -15.09 25.94 -7.42
C ASN A 204 -14.77 27.25 -8.17
N TYR A 205 -13.93 27.20 -9.21
CA TYR A 205 -13.42 28.37 -9.94
C TYR A 205 -13.18 28.00 -11.42
N SER A 206 -13.12 28.97 -12.33
CA SER A 206 -12.79 28.73 -13.75
C SER A 206 -11.28 28.55 -13.95
N GLY A 207 -10.86 27.57 -14.76
CA GLY A 207 -9.46 27.35 -15.09
C GLY A 207 -8.82 28.51 -15.86
N MET A 208 -7.50 28.60 -15.76
CA MET A 208 -6.70 29.66 -16.39
C MET A 208 -6.01 29.18 -17.67
N ALA A 209 -6.00 30.07 -18.67
CA ALA A 209 -5.05 30.04 -19.76
C ALA A 209 -4.28 31.36 -19.82
N LEU A 210 -3.35 31.49 -20.76
CA LEU A 210 -2.54 32.68 -20.97
C LEU A 210 -2.74 33.25 -22.38
N GLU A 211 -2.75 34.58 -22.48
CA GLU A 211 -2.77 35.35 -23.73
C GLU A 211 -1.52 36.24 -23.76
N ALA A 212 -0.71 36.16 -24.81
CA ALA A 212 0.48 37.01 -24.94
C ALA A 212 0.10 38.47 -25.21
N ASN A 213 0.78 39.41 -24.57
CA ASN A 213 0.55 40.87 -24.74
C ASN A 213 1.43 41.53 -25.82
N GLY A 214 2.19 40.76 -26.59
CA GLY A 214 3.16 41.27 -27.58
C GLY A 214 4.38 41.99 -26.99
N LYS A 215 4.55 41.96 -25.66
CA LYS A 215 5.59 42.63 -24.88
C LYS A 215 6.13 41.73 -23.77
N GLN A 216 6.35 40.45 -24.10
CA GLN A 216 6.92 39.40 -23.23
C GLN A 216 6.08 39.03 -21.99
N GLY A 217 4.92 39.65 -21.79
CA GLY A 217 3.98 39.32 -20.73
C GLY A 217 2.92 38.32 -21.20
N LEU A 218 2.78 37.24 -20.45
CA LEU A 218 1.68 36.29 -20.59
C LEU A 218 0.56 36.71 -19.62
N VAL A 219 -0.60 37.09 -20.14
CA VAL A 219 -1.73 37.62 -19.35
C VAL A 219 -2.71 36.50 -19.05
N LEU A 220 -3.09 36.36 -17.78
CA LEU A 220 -4.06 35.36 -17.35
C LEU A 220 -5.46 35.63 -17.93
N ARG A 221 -6.11 34.55 -18.37
CA ARG A 221 -7.48 34.53 -18.89
C ARG A 221 -8.27 33.37 -18.31
N LEU A 222 -9.37 33.66 -17.62
CA LEU A 222 -10.30 32.63 -17.16
C LEU A 222 -11.14 32.11 -18.34
N ALA A 223 -11.69 30.90 -18.20
CA ALA A 223 -12.47 30.19 -19.21
C ALA A 223 -13.46 31.04 -20.04
N HIS A 224 -14.19 31.98 -19.43
CA HIS A 224 -15.17 32.83 -20.14
C HIS A 224 -14.54 33.83 -21.14
N ARG A 225 -13.21 33.97 -21.13
CA ARG A 225 -12.43 34.76 -22.10
C ARG A 225 -11.79 33.91 -23.20
N GLN A 226 -11.83 32.58 -23.09
CA GLN A 226 -11.07 31.67 -23.95
C GLN A 226 -11.73 31.48 -25.33
N PRO A 227 -10.94 31.27 -26.41
CA PRO A 227 -11.47 31.03 -27.75
C PRO A 227 -12.15 29.66 -27.83
N VAL A 228 -13.43 29.65 -28.22
CA VAL A 228 -14.18 28.38 -28.34
C VAL A 228 -13.71 27.60 -29.57
N SER A 229 -12.99 26.50 -29.34
CA SER A 229 -12.34 25.72 -30.39
C SER A 229 -13.23 24.60 -30.96
N TYR A 230 -12.76 23.96 -32.02
CA TYR A 230 -13.14 22.58 -32.34
C TYR A 230 -12.45 21.65 -31.32
N PRO A 231 -13.05 20.53 -30.89
CA PRO A 231 -14.37 20.00 -31.22
C PRO A 231 -15.47 20.38 -30.22
N TYR A 232 -15.29 21.35 -29.30
CA TYR A 232 -16.37 21.78 -28.38
C TYR A 232 -17.65 22.12 -29.16
N LYS A 233 -17.49 22.91 -30.24
CA LYS A 233 -18.54 23.28 -31.22
C LYS A 233 -19.16 22.10 -32.00
N LEU A 234 -18.56 20.91 -31.96
CA LEU A 234 -19.09 19.68 -32.55
C LEU A 234 -19.86 18.84 -31.52
N ARG A 235 -19.44 18.85 -30.25
CA ARG A 235 -19.96 17.97 -29.20
C ARG A 235 -21.06 18.61 -28.31
N TYR A 236 -21.14 19.95 -28.31
CA TYR A 236 -22.02 20.79 -27.48
C TYR A 236 -22.84 21.80 -28.31
N SER A 237 -23.94 22.30 -27.73
CA SER A 237 -24.89 23.21 -28.40
C SER A 237 -24.44 24.69 -28.39
N GLU A 238 -25.09 25.54 -29.18
CA GLU A 238 -24.87 26.99 -29.08
C GLU A 238 -25.20 27.57 -27.69
N GLU A 239 -26.14 26.96 -26.96
CA GLU A 239 -26.52 27.39 -25.62
C GLU A 239 -25.43 27.03 -24.61
N ASP A 240 -24.81 25.86 -24.75
CA ASP A 240 -23.61 25.47 -23.99
C ASP A 240 -22.43 26.41 -24.28
N VAL A 241 -22.23 26.82 -25.54
CA VAL A 241 -21.21 27.79 -25.95
C VAL A 241 -21.46 29.17 -25.31
N LYS A 242 -22.70 29.66 -25.34
CA LYS A 242 -23.06 30.96 -24.71
C LYS A 242 -22.93 30.90 -23.19
N ARG A 243 -23.28 29.77 -22.58
CA ARG A 243 -23.20 29.50 -21.13
C ARG A 243 -21.74 29.40 -20.65
N SER A 244 -20.87 28.67 -21.35
CA SER A 244 -19.44 28.55 -21.00
C SER A 244 -18.64 29.84 -21.22
N LEU A 245 -19.10 30.73 -22.11
CA LEU A 245 -18.58 32.10 -22.27
C LEU A 245 -19.18 33.12 -21.28
N THR A 246 -20.10 32.72 -20.40
CA THR A 246 -20.63 33.61 -19.36
C THR A 246 -19.74 33.57 -18.11
N PRO A 247 -19.28 34.73 -17.57
CA PRO A 247 -18.53 34.77 -16.32
C PRO A 247 -19.32 34.11 -15.16
N ALA A 248 -18.74 33.08 -14.55
CA ALA A 248 -19.42 32.29 -13.52
C ALA A 248 -19.39 33.00 -12.15
N ALA A 249 -20.56 33.22 -11.55
CA ALA A 249 -20.64 33.71 -10.18
C ALA A 249 -20.24 32.63 -9.16
N ILE A 250 -19.69 33.07 -8.03
CA ILE A 250 -19.30 32.23 -6.90
C ILE A 250 -19.93 32.82 -5.63
N SER A 251 -20.66 31.99 -4.89
CA SER A 251 -21.23 32.35 -3.58
C SER A 251 -20.24 32.09 -2.44
N GLY A 252 -20.36 32.82 -1.33
CA GLY A 252 -19.46 32.66 -0.19
C GLY A 252 -18.09 33.29 -0.40
N THR A 253 -17.07 32.68 0.20
CA THR A 253 -15.68 33.15 0.10
C THR A 253 -15.03 32.72 -1.21
N ILE A 254 -14.60 33.69 -2.01
CA ILE A 254 -13.89 33.43 -3.27
C ILE A 254 -12.43 33.14 -2.95
N THR A 255 -11.96 31.95 -3.32
CA THR A 255 -10.55 31.56 -3.28
C THR A 255 -10.11 31.26 -4.69
N THR A 256 -9.07 31.93 -5.20
CA THR A 256 -8.49 31.57 -6.49
C THR A 256 -7.74 30.24 -6.35
N PRO A 257 -7.62 29.45 -7.44
CA PRO A 257 -6.58 28.44 -7.55
C PRO A 257 -5.20 29.06 -7.32
N TRP A 258 -4.21 28.23 -7.02
CA TRP A 258 -2.82 28.67 -6.96
C TRP A 258 -2.32 28.99 -8.37
N ARG A 259 -1.73 30.16 -8.54
CA ARG A 259 -0.94 30.55 -9.71
C ARG A 259 0.50 30.12 -9.45
N VAL A 260 1.03 29.21 -10.28
CA VAL A 260 2.25 28.45 -9.99
C VAL A 260 3.34 28.80 -11.00
N VAL A 261 4.57 28.99 -10.50
CA VAL A 261 5.79 29.10 -11.31
C VAL A 261 6.79 28.08 -10.76
N MET A 262 6.88 26.94 -11.44
CA MET A 262 7.89 25.89 -11.19
C MET A 262 9.25 26.37 -11.70
N ILE A 263 10.34 26.00 -11.04
CA ILE A 263 11.71 26.44 -11.36
C ILE A 263 12.69 25.27 -11.19
N GLY A 264 13.51 25.00 -12.20
CA GLY A 264 14.50 23.93 -12.19
C GLY A 264 15.84 24.39 -12.76
N GLU A 265 16.93 24.00 -12.11
CA GLU A 265 18.29 24.26 -12.61
C GLU A 265 18.58 23.46 -13.90
N ASP A 266 17.92 22.32 -14.06
CA ASP A 266 17.92 21.46 -15.23
C ASP A 266 16.54 20.78 -15.44
N LEU A 267 16.43 19.90 -16.45
CA LEU A 267 15.20 19.16 -16.73
C LEU A 267 14.89 18.07 -15.70
N ASN A 268 15.87 17.63 -14.89
CA ASN A 268 15.67 16.65 -13.83
C ASN A 268 14.95 17.28 -12.63
N ALA A 269 15.34 18.50 -12.27
CA ALA A 269 14.66 19.33 -11.28
C ALA A 269 13.24 19.72 -11.72
N MET A 270 13.00 19.95 -13.01
CA MET A 270 11.64 20.20 -13.52
C MET A 270 10.74 18.96 -13.41
N VAL A 271 11.23 17.77 -13.78
CA VAL A 271 10.43 16.53 -13.79
C VAL A 271 10.13 16.01 -12.38
N ASN A 272 11.05 16.18 -11.43
CA ASN A 272 10.87 15.77 -10.02
C ASN A 272 10.36 16.93 -9.13
N ASN A 273 9.52 17.81 -9.69
CA ASN A 273 8.95 18.97 -8.98
C ASN A 273 7.57 18.63 -8.38
N ASP A 274 7.47 18.61 -7.05
CA ASP A 274 6.25 18.21 -6.34
C ASP A 274 5.20 19.33 -6.21
N MET A 275 5.55 20.58 -6.58
CA MET A 275 4.77 21.76 -6.21
C MET A 275 3.29 21.70 -6.61
N VAL A 276 2.99 21.24 -7.83
CA VAL A 276 1.62 21.29 -8.38
C VAL A 276 0.64 20.50 -7.51
N HIS A 277 1.07 19.39 -6.90
CA HIS A 277 0.20 18.58 -6.05
C HIS A 277 0.42 18.85 -4.53
N ASN A 278 1.61 19.29 -4.10
CA ASN A 278 1.86 19.86 -2.77
C ASN A 278 0.91 21.03 -2.39
N LEU A 279 0.37 21.72 -3.40
CA LEU A 279 -0.54 22.86 -3.25
C LEU A 279 -2.01 22.46 -3.03
N CYS A 280 -2.36 21.20 -3.27
CA CYS A 280 -3.68 20.63 -3.00
C CYS A 280 -3.78 20.06 -1.56
N PRO A 281 -4.99 19.98 -0.97
CA PRO A 281 -5.24 19.25 0.27
C PRO A 281 -4.86 17.76 0.19
N PRO A 282 -4.55 17.12 1.34
CA PRO A 282 -4.49 15.66 1.43
C PRO A 282 -5.87 15.01 1.18
N PRO A 283 -5.93 13.68 0.99
CA PRO A 283 -7.19 12.94 0.85
C PRO A 283 -8.10 13.06 2.09
N ASP A 284 -9.42 12.96 1.90
CA ASP A 284 -10.35 12.75 3.03
C ASP A 284 -10.20 11.30 3.55
N PRO A 285 -9.77 11.07 4.81
CA PRO A 285 -9.59 9.73 5.36
C PRO A 285 -10.89 8.91 5.48
N LYS A 286 -12.08 9.53 5.31
CA LYS A 286 -13.36 8.80 5.23
C LYS A 286 -13.56 8.07 3.90
N LEU A 287 -12.92 8.55 2.83
CA LEU A 287 -12.99 7.97 1.48
C LEU A 287 -11.70 7.21 1.14
N PHE A 288 -10.57 7.67 1.71
CA PHE A 288 -9.23 7.14 1.47
C PHE A 288 -8.51 6.92 2.82
N PRO A 289 -8.87 5.91 3.63
CA PRO A 289 -8.33 5.70 4.98
C PRO A 289 -6.82 5.47 5.04
N GLN A 290 -6.17 5.09 3.94
CA GLN A 290 -4.71 5.02 3.79
C GLN A 290 -4.18 5.99 2.71
N GLY A 291 -4.96 7.03 2.39
CA GLY A 291 -4.68 7.94 1.28
C GLY A 291 -4.54 7.19 -0.04
N ILE A 292 -3.47 7.46 -0.78
CA ILE A 292 -3.15 6.78 -2.05
C ILE A 292 -2.79 5.29 -1.90
N GLN A 293 -2.56 4.81 -0.67
CA GLN A 293 -2.32 3.39 -0.38
C GLN A 293 -3.59 2.62 0.03
N THR A 294 -4.78 3.24 -0.09
CA THR A 294 -6.07 2.60 0.20
C THR A 294 -6.30 1.42 -0.76
N ASP A 295 -6.70 0.26 -0.25
CA ASP A 295 -6.66 -1.07 -0.90
C ASP A 295 -7.29 -1.19 -2.30
N TRP A 296 -8.21 -0.30 -2.67
CA TRP A 296 -8.88 -0.25 -3.98
C TRP A 296 -8.24 0.74 -4.97
N ILE A 297 -7.33 1.61 -4.51
CA ILE A 297 -6.51 2.50 -5.33
C ILE A 297 -5.39 1.69 -5.98
N ARG A 298 -5.62 1.26 -7.24
CA ARG A 298 -4.72 0.33 -7.96
C ARG A 298 -4.24 0.91 -9.30
N PRO A 299 -3.17 1.71 -9.28
CA PRO A 299 -2.38 2.02 -10.47
C PRO A 299 -1.97 0.74 -11.21
N GLY A 300 -1.86 0.80 -12.54
CA GLY A 300 -1.54 -0.35 -13.38
C GLY A 300 -1.51 -0.03 -14.87
N ARG A 301 -1.24 -1.06 -15.66
CA ARG A 301 -1.15 -1.04 -17.12
C ARG A 301 -2.45 -1.52 -17.72
N ALA A 302 -2.86 -0.94 -18.84
CA ALA A 302 -4.12 -1.27 -19.50
C ALA A 302 -3.94 -1.73 -20.95
N VAL A 303 -4.67 -2.77 -21.34
CA VAL A 303 -4.89 -3.11 -22.75
C VAL A 303 -6.12 -2.34 -23.27
N TRP A 304 -6.08 -1.91 -24.53
CA TRP A 304 -7.18 -1.17 -25.16
C TRP A 304 -7.32 -1.52 -26.64
N LYS A 305 -8.56 -1.69 -27.10
CA LYS A 305 -8.88 -2.15 -28.46
C LYS A 305 -8.84 -1.05 -29.53
N TYR A 306 -8.94 0.21 -29.12
CA TYR A 306 -9.43 1.28 -29.99
C TYR A 306 -8.49 1.65 -31.15
N LEU A 307 -7.16 1.60 -30.94
CA LEU A 307 -6.22 2.25 -31.86
C LEU A 307 -5.58 1.34 -32.92
N ASP A 308 -5.53 0.03 -32.71
CA ASP A 308 -4.74 -0.92 -33.50
C ASP A 308 -5.58 -2.08 -34.10
N GLY A 309 -6.88 -1.85 -34.32
CA GLY A 309 -7.70 -2.68 -35.23
C GLY A 309 -8.26 -4.00 -34.66
N GLY A 310 -8.45 -4.11 -33.35
CA GLY A 310 -8.76 -5.38 -32.66
C GLY A 310 -10.16 -6.01 -32.86
N GLY A 311 -10.75 -5.96 -34.05
CA GLY A 311 -12.00 -6.65 -34.41
C GLY A 311 -13.29 -5.97 -33.93
N GLU A 312 -14.35 -6.75 -33.70
CA GLU A 312 -15.65 -6.28 -33.20
C GLU A 312 -15.68 -6.08 -31.67
N GLY A 313 -16.52 -5.16 -31.19
CA GLY A 313 -16.69 -4.89 -29.76
C GLY A 313 -17.70 -5.82 -29.10
N THR A 314 -17.41 -7.12 -29.03
CA THR A 314 -18.26 -8.13 -28.37
C THR A 314 -17.72 -8.51 -26.98
N PRO A 315 -18.56 -9.09 -26.09
CA PRO A 315 -18.10 -9.61 -24.81
C PRO A 315 -16.96 -10.63 -24.95
N GLU A 316 -17.05 -11.53 -25.93
CA GLU A 316 -16.07 -12.60 -26.17
C GLU A 316 -14.70 -12.03 -26.55
N VAL A 317 -14.67 -11.00 -27.40
CA VAL A 317 -13.41 -10.32 -27.76
C VAL A 317 -12.83 -9.61 -26.54
N MET A 318 -13.65 -9.02 -25.66
CA MET A 318 -13.15 -8.36 -24.45
C MET A 318 -12.65 -9.34 -23.38
N LYS A 319 -13.24 -10.53 -23.27
CA LYS A 319 -12.67 -11.64 -22.47
C LYS A 319 -11.31 -12.10 -23.02
N GLN A 320 -11.16 -12.21 -24.34
CA GLN A 320 -9.85 -12.48 -24.96
C GLN A 320 -8.81 -11.36 -24.69
N PHE A 321 -9.22 -10.10 -24.61
CA PHE A 321 -8.33 -9.00 -24.19
C PHE A 321 -7.93 -9.14 -22.72
N SER A 322 -8.85 -9.49 -21.81
CA SER A 322 -8.55 -9.75 -20.39
C SER A 322 -7.56 -10.92 -20.22
N ALA A 323 -7.78 -12.03 -20.91
CA ALA A 323 -6.86 -13.18 -20.88
C ALA A 323 -5.43 -12.81 -21.33
N LYS A 324 -5.30 -12.02 -22.41
CA LYS A 324 -3.98 -11.58 -22.92
C LYS A 324 -3.37 -10.45 -22.10
N ALA A 325 -4.17 -9.64 -21.40
CA ALA A 325 -3.68 -8.70 -20.39
C ALA A 325 -3.02 -9.47 -19.24
N ALA A 326 -3.64 -10.53 -18.73
CA ALA A 326 -3.03 -11.41 -17.72
C ALA A 326 -1.76 -12.12 -18.23
N GLU A 327 -1.71 -12.53 -19.51
CA GLU A 327 -0.49 -13.08 -20.12
C GLU A 327 0.65 -12.04 -20.19
N LEU A 328 0.33 -10.78 -20.49
CA LEU A 328 1.24 -9.64 -20.38
C LEU A 328 1.56 -9.25 -18.92
N GLY A 329 0.79 -9.76 -17.96
CA GLY A 329 0.83 -9.38 -16.55
C GLY A 329 0.28 -7.97 -16.27
N PHE A 330 -0.54 -7.43 -17.17
CA PHE A 330 -1.16 -6.10 -17.08
C PHE A 330 -2.46 -6.15 -16.26
N GLU A 331 -2.69 -5.08 -15.48
CA GLU A 331 -3.74 -5.02 -14.46
C GLU A 331 -5.14 -4.69 -14.98
N HIS A 332 -5.28 -4.07 -16.17
CA HIS A 332 -6.55 -3.46 -16.61
C HIS A 332 -6.91 -3.73 -18.08
N ASN A 333 -8.20 -3.67 -18.40
CA ASN A 333 -8.76 -3.77 -19.76
C ASN A 333 -9.84 -2.68 -19.95
N ILE A 334 -9.70 -1.83 -20.97
CA ILE A 334 -10.59 -0.67 -21.21
C ILE A 334 -11.60 -0.98 -22.31
N LEU A 335 -12.89 -0.90 -21.96
CA LEU A 335 -14.00 -1.11 -22.88
C LEU A 335 -14.51 0.24 -23.40
N GLU A 336 -14.36 0.43 -24.71
CA GLU A 336 -14.89 1.58 -25.44
C GLU A 336 -16.42 1.59 -25.51
N GLY A 337 -16.99 2.72 -25.94
CA GLY A 337 -18.44 2.99 -25.96
C GLY A 337 -19.35 1.97 -26.67
N PHE A 338 -18.81 0.94 -27.32
CA PHE A 338 -19.57 -0.23 -27.79
C PHE A 338 -20.19 -1.06 -26.65
N TRP A 339 -19.67 -1.00 -25.41
CA TRP A 339 -20.26 -1.74 -24.27
C TRP A 339 -21.71 -1.30 -23.98
N ARG A 340 -22.10 -0.10 -24.41
CA ARG A 340 -23.41 0.52 -24.17
C ARG A 340 -24.61 -0.26 -24.74
N GLN A 341 -24.37 -1.18 -25.68
CA GLN A 341 -25.40 -2.03 -26.28
C GLN A 341 -25.59 -3.37 -25.53
N TRP A 342 -24.77 -3.65 -24.52
CA TRP A 342 -24.79 -4.91 -23.77
C TRP A 342 -25.73 -4.84 -22.56
N SER A 343 -26.29 -5.99 -22.17
CA SER A 343 -27.04 -6.12 -20.92
C SER A 343 -26.12 -6.14 -19.69
N ASP A 344 -26.70 -5.94 -18.50
CA ASP A 344 -25.98 -6.08 -17.23
C ASP A 344 -25.34 -7.46 -17.07
N GLU A 345 -25.96 -8.51 -17.58
CA GLU A 345 -25.49 -9.90 -17.51
C GLU A 345 -24.24 -10.10 -18.36
N GLN A 346 -24.21 -9.52 -19.57
CA GLN A 346 -23.04 -9.52 -20.45
C GLN A 346 -21.89 -8.71 -19.83
N ILE A 347 -22.18 -7.60 -19.15
CA ILE A 347 -21.15 -6.83 -18.44
C ILE A 347 -20.61 -7.62 -17.24
N ARG A 348 -21.48 -8.25 -16.43
CA ARG A 348 -21.06 -9.14 -15.32
C ARG A 348 -20.22 -10.32 -15.79
N ASP A 349 -20.55 -10.92 -16.94
CA ASP A 349 -19.78 -12.00 -17.55
C ASP A 349 -18.34 -11.56 -17.88
N VAL A 350 -18.15 -10.44 -18.58
CA VAL A 350 -16.81 -9.88 -18.86
C VAL A 350 -16.06 -9.46 -17.58
N VAL A 351 -16.77 -8.94 -16.57
CA VAL A 351 -16.17 -8.59 -15.27
C VAL A 351 -15.73 -9.84 -14.49
N ASN A 352 -16.51 -10.92 -14.50
CA ASN A 352 -16.18 -12.15 -13.78
C ASN A 352 -15.03 -12.91 -14.46
N ASP A 353 -15.01 -12.92 -15.79
CA ASP A 353 -13.88 -13.41 -16.59
C ASP A 353 -12.60 -12.61 -16.28
N GLY A 354 -12.67 -11.27 -16.34
CA GLY A 354 -11.57 -10.37 -15.96
C GLY A 354 -11.06 -10.64 -14.55
N LYS A 355 -11.96 -10.77 -13.56
CA LYS A 355 -11.61 -11.15 -12.18
C LYS A 355 -10.92 -12.52 -12.09
N SER A 356 -11.33 -13.51 -12.88
CA SER A 356 -10.64 -14.82 -12.91
C SER A 356 -9.20 -14.72 -13.44
N HIS A 357 -8.96 -13.73 -14.31
CA HIS A 357 -7.65 -13.36 -14.84
C HIS A 357 -6.90 -12.29 -13.99
N GLN A 358 -7.46 -11.84 -12.87
CA GLN A 358 -6.96 -10.72 -12.03
C GLN A 358 -6.90 -9.35 -12.74
N VAL A 359 -7.68 -9.17 -13.82
CA VAL A 359 -7.73 -7.97 -14.65
C VAL A 359 -8.98 -7.13 -14.34
N GLY A 360 -8.77 -5.85 -14.04
CA GLY A 360 -9.82 -4.86 -13.81
C GLY A 360 -10.48 -4.36 -15.09
N ILE A 361 -11.80 -4.27 -15.10
CA ILE A 361 -12.57 -3.78 -16.26
C ILE A 361 -12.91 -2.30 -16.10
N TRP A 362 -12.64 -1.52 -17.13
CA TRP A 362 -12.94 -0.08 -17.19
C TRP A 362 -13.98 0.23 -18.26
N LEU A 363 -14.92 1.14 -17.98
CA LEU A 363 -15.95 1.56 -18.95
C LEU A 363 -15.75 3.01 -19.42
N TRP A 364 -15.77 3.22 -20.75
CA TRP A 364 -15.82 4.56 -21.35
C TRP A 364 -17.21 5.23 -21.20
N LYS A 365 -17.27 6.54 -20.93
CA LYS A 365 -18.53 7.30 -20.81
C LYS A 365 -18.37 8.79 -21.18
N HIS A 366 -19.24 9.31 -22.03
CA HIS A 366 -19.26 10.75 -22.37
C HIS A 366 -19.76 11.61 -21.19
N SER A 367 -18.96 12.62 -20.80
CA SER A 367 -19.21 13.56 -19.71
C SER A 367 -20.59 14.25 -19.73
N LYS A 368 -21.14 14.57 -20.91
CA LYS A 368 -22.43 15.27 -21.02
C LYS A 368 -23.60 14.43 -20.50
N GLU A 369 -23.49 13.11 -20.55
CA GLU A 369 -24.46 12.16 -20.00
C GLU A 369 -24.37 12.03 -18.48
N LEU A 370 -23.41 12.72 -17.84
CA LEU A 370 -23.17 12.75 -16.40
C LEU A 370 -23.37 14.16 -15.80
N ARG A 371 -23.88 15.13 -16.58
CA ARG A 371 -24.16 16.49 -16.07
C ARG A 371 -25.29 16.49 -15.04
N ASP A 372 -26.37 15.75 -15.29
CA ASP A 372 -27.42 15.54 -14.28
C ASP A 372 -26.90 14.69 -13.11
N LYS A 373 -27.22 15.12 -11.89
CA LYS A 373 -26.76 14.47 -10.65
C LYS A 373 -27.37 13.08 -10.47
N THR A 374 -28.67 12.93 -10.72
CA THR A 374 -29.39 11.67 -10.48
C THR A 374 -28.92 10.58 -11.45
N ILE A 375 -28.78 10.92 -12.74
CA ILE A 375 -28.26 10.02 -13.78
C ILE A 375 -26.81 9.64 -13.49
N ARG A 376 -25.95 10.60 -13.09
CA ARG A 376 -24.55 10.34 -12.76
C ARG A 376 -24.39 9.42 -11.55
N GLN A 377 -25.10 9.69 -10.46
CA GLN A 377 -25.05 8.87 -9.25
C GLN A 377 -25.61 7.47 -9.49
N ALA A 378 -26.69 7.33 -10.26
CA ALA A 378 -27.22 6.03 -10.68
C ALA A 378 -26.23 5.25 -11.57
N PHE A 379 -25.49 5.93 -12.45
CA PHE A 379 -24.47 5.30 -13.29
C PHE A 379 -23.29 4.76 -12.46
N PHE A 380 -22.73 5.55 -11.54
CA PHE A 380 -21.62 5.09 -10.69
C PHE A 380 -22.04 3.97 -9.73
N LYS A 381 -23.25 4.04 -9.17
CA LYS A 381 -23.83 2.94 -8.39
C LYS A 381 -23.96 1.66 -9.21
N ARG A 382 -24.46 1.73 -10.45
CA ARG A 382 -24.51 0.59 -11.38
C ARG A 382 -23.12 0.04 -11.70
N CYS A 383 -22.11 0.91 -11.91
CA CYS A 383 -20.72 0.46 -12.12
C CYS A 383 -20.19 -0.33 -10.90
N HIS A 384 -20.43 0.15 -9.68
CA HIS A 384 -20.06 -0.58 -8.46
C HIS A 384 -20.79 -1.94 -8.35
N GLU A 385 -22.10 -1.96 -8.56
CA GLU A 385 -22.94 -3.18 -8.49
C GLU A 385 -22.62 -4.21 -9.59
N LEU A 386 -22.08 -3.77 -10.73
CA LEU A 386 -21.54 -4.64 -11.79
C LEU A 386 -20.10 -5.07 -11.51
N GLY A 387 -19.41 -4.49 -10.53
CA GLY A 387 -18.03 -4.80 -10.17
C GLY A 387 -16.97 -4.21 -11.11
N ILE A 388 -17.29 -3.08 -11.75
CA ILE A 388 -16.36 -2.29 -12.59
C ILE A 388 -15.23 -1.72 -11.72
N THR A 389 -14.02 -1.65 -12.27
CA THR A 389 -12.81 -1.17 -11.57
C THR A 389 -12.61 0.33 -11.73
N GLY A 390 -12.96 0.89 -12.90
CA GLY A 390 -12.85 2.32 -13.14
C GLY A 390 -13.66 2.81 -14.35
N VAL A 391 -13.65 4.13 -14.53
CA VAL A 391 -14.39 4.82 -15.59
C VAL A 391 -13.49 5.80 -16.34
N LYS A 392 -13.48 5.70 -17.67
CA LYS A 392 -12.83 6.64 -18.58
C LYS A 392 -13.88 7.63 -19.05
N ILE A 393 -13.86 8.85 -18.52
CA ILE A 393 -14.92 9.84 -18.75
C ILE A 393 -14.41 10.92 -19.70
N ASP A 394 -15.20 11.23 -20.73
CA ASP A 394 -14.67 11.84 -21.95
C ASP A 394 -15.43 13.08 -22.46
N PHE A 395 -14.72 13.93 -23.20
CA PHE A 395 -15.19 15.12 -23.90
C PHE A 395 -15.80 16.18 -22.96
N PHE A 396 -15.03 16.64 -21.97
CA PHE A 396 -15.38 17.80 -21.14
C PHE A 396 -15.16 19.10 -21.92
N ASP A 397 -14.06 19.16 -22.69
CA ASP A 397 -13.70 20.16 -23.70
C ASP A 397 -13.72 21.62 -23.20
N SER A 398 -13.63 21.87 -21.90
CA SER A 398 -13.67 23.22 -21.31
C SER A 398 -13.17 23.20 -19.86
N GLU A 399 -12.61 24.33 -19.40
CA GLU A 399 -12.29 24.56 -17.98
C GLU A 399 -13.15 25.65 -17.34
N ALA A 400 -14.34 25.93 -17.88
CA ALA A 400 -15.34 26.76 -17.22
C ALA A 400 -15.73 26.19 -15.84
N LYS A 401 -16.01 27.07 -14.86
CA LYS A 401 -16.31 26.69 -13.47
C LYS A 401 -17.25 25.49 -13.33
N GLU A 402 -18.36 25.47 -14.07
CA GLU A 402 -19.34 24.38 -14.06
C GLU A 402 -18.78 23.00 -14.46
N VAL A 403 -17.70 22.97 -15.25
CA VAL A 403 -17.00 21.75 -15.68
C VAL A 403 -15.98 21.33 -14.61
N ILE A 404 -15.35 22.30 -13.93
CA ILE A 404 -14.53 22.07 -12.74
C ILE A 404 -15.38 21.54 -11.56
N ASP A 405 -16.58 22.07 -11.38
CA ASP A 405 -17.57 21.57 -10.44
C ASP A 405 -17.99 20.13 -10.80
N LEU A 406 -18.20 19.83 -12.09
CA LEU A 406 -18.50 18.48 -12.58
C LEU A 406 -17.36 17.49 -12.34
N TYR A 407 -16.09 17.86 -12.62
CA TYR A 407 -14.93 17.04 -12.27
C TYR A 407 -14.90 16.71 -10.77
N THR A 408 -15.10 17.72 -9.92
CA THR A 408 -15.11 17.57 -8.46
C THR A 408 -16.24 16.64 -8.00
N ALA A 409 -17.45 16.82 -8.53
CA ALA A 409 -18.60 15.97 -8.23
C ALA A 409 -18.40 14.52 -8.72
N ILE A 410 -17.78 14.33 -9.88
CA ILE A 410 -17.44 12.99 -10.38
C ILE A 410 -16.46 12.31 -9.41
N LEU A 411 -15.33 12.94 -9.09
CA LEU A 411 -14.29 12.34 -8.24
C LEU A 411 -14.81 11.96 -6.85
N GLN A 412 -15.67 12.80 -6.26
CA GLN A 412 -16.33 12.51 -5.00
C GLN A 412 -17.30 11.32 -5.10
N GLU A 413 -18.16 11.30 -6.12
CA GLU A 413 -19.17 10.26 -6.28
C GLU A 413 -18.58 8.91 -6.73
N THR A 414 -17.50 8.90 -7.51
CA THR A 414 -16.75 7.68 -7.83
C THR A 414 -15.97 7.16 -6.62
N ALA A 415 -15.42 8.05 -5.78
CA ALA A 415 -14.76 7.64 -4.54
C ALA A 415 -15.74 6.97 -3.56
N MET A 416 -16.95 7.50 -3.41
CA MET A 416 -18.04 6.88 -2.65
C MET A 416 -18.49 5.51 -3.20
N ASN A 417 -18.10 5.16 -4.43
CA ASN A 417 -18.40 3.90 -5.09
C ASN A 417 -17.13 3.04 -5.34
N HIS A 418 -15.98 3.40 -4.75
CA HIS A 418 -14.68 2.73 -4.94
C HIS A 418 -14.26 2.57 -6.43
N LEU A 419 -14.60 3.55 -7.27
CA LEU A 419 -14.27 3.56 -8.70
C LEU A 419 -13.07 4.47 -8.98
N LEU A 420 -12.12 3.93 -9.76
CA LEU A 420 -11.00 4.68 -10.34
C LEU A 420 -11.46 5.52 -11.53
N VAL A 421 -10.73 6.59 -11.85
CA VAL A 421 -11.12 7.58 -12.86
C VAL A 421 -9.95 7.97 -13.77
N ASP A 422 -10.26 8.01 -15.06
CA ASP A 422 -9.46 8.59 -16.15
C ASP A 422 -10.33 9.67 -16.84
N PHE A 423 -9.73 10.80 -17.23
CA PHE A 423 -10.43 11.92 -17.86
C PHE A 423 -9.86 12.27 -19.24
N HIS A 424 -10.61 11.97 -20.30
CA HIS A 424 -10.31 12.33 -21.69
C HIS A 424 -11.09 13.55 -22.16
N GLY A 425 -10.66 14.17 -23.28
CA GLY A 425 -11.16 15.45 -23.77
C GLY A 425 -11.12 16.51 -22.67
N ALA A 426 -10.00 16.60 -21.96
CA ALA A 426 -9.93 17.17 -20.61
C ALA A 426 -9.00 18.39 -20.53
N ASN A 427 -9.20 19.22 -19.51
CA ASN A 427 -8.23 20.27 -19.18
C ASN A 427 -7.03 19.69 -18.42
N LYS A 428 -5.89 20.38 -18.53
CA LYS A 428 -4.63 20.11 -17.82
C LYS A 428 -4.83 19.67 -16.36
N PRO A 429 -4.06 18.70 -15.83
CA PRO A 429 -4.09 18.39 -14.41
C PRO A 429 -3.67 19.59 -13.56
N THR A 430 -4.21 19.68 -12.33
CA THR A 430 -3.93 20.78 -11.37
C THR A 430 -3.59 20.22 -9.98
N GLY A 431 -3.00 19.03 -9.94
CA GLY A 431 -2.56 18.35 -8.71
C GLY A 431 -3.66 17.69 -7.88
N LEU A 432 -4.92 17.67 -8.36
CA LEU A 432 -6.08 17.18 -7.59
C LEU A 432 -6.03 15.69 -7.25
N SER A 433 -5.24 14.88 -7.94
CA SER A 433 -4.98 13.48 -7.59
C SER A 433 -4.32 13.29 -6.21
N ARG A 434 -3.76 14.33 -5.57
CA ARG A 434 -3.41 14.31 -4.14
C ARG A 434 -4.64 14.29 -3.23
N THR A 435 -5.69 15.04 -3.58
CA THR A 435 -6.94 15.12 -2.81
C THR A 435 -7.90 13.97 -3.16
N TRP A 436 -7.83 13.50 -4.41
CA TRP A 436 -8.64 12.43 -4.97
C TRP A 436 -7.74 11.33 -5.56
N PRO A 437 -7.15 10.43 -4.75
CA PRO A 437 -6.26 9.37 -5.24
C PRO A 437 -6.87 8.41 -6.27
N ASN A 438 -8.18 8.44 -6.48
CA ASN A 438 -8.87 7.70 -7.54
C ASN A 438 -8.80 8.39 -8.91
N GLU A 439 -8.38 9.66 -9.00
CA GLU A 439 -7.96 10.32 -10.25
C GLU A 439 -6.58 9.78 -10.66
N LEU A 440 -6.55 8.69 -11.43
CA LEU A 440 -5.28 8.08 -11.83
C LEU A 440 -4.54 8.91 -12.88
N THR A 441 -5.27 9.48 -13.85
CA THR A 441 -4.67 10.27 -14.93
C THR A 441 -5.71 11.15 -15.64
N ARG A 442 -5.23 11.96 -16.58
CA ARG A 442 -6.03 12.67 -17.59
C ARG A 442 -5.32 12.56 -18.94
N GLU A 443 -6.04 12.71 -20.03
CA GLU A 443 -5.45 12.98 -21.34
C GLU A 443 -4.82 14.38 -21.36
N ALA A 444 -5.58 15.41 -21.78
CA ALA A 444 -5.08 16.77 -21.96
C ALA A 444 -3.75 16.84 -22.73
N VAL A 445 -3.53 15.91 -23.66
CA VAL A 445 -2.28 15.70 -24.41
C VAL A 445 -2.62 15.15 -25.79
N LYS A 446 -1.90 15.56 -26.83
CA LYS A 446 -2.12 15.01 -28.17
C LYS A 446 -1.55 13.59 -28.25
N GLY A 447 -2.37 12.58 -27.99
CA GLY A 447 -1.96 11.18 -27.78
C GLY A 447 -1.56 10.40 -29.04
N MET A 448 -1.41 9.09 -28.87
CA MET A 448 -1.26 8.13 -29.98
C MET A 448 -2.51 8.05 -30.88
N GLU A 449 -3.66 8.44 -30.34
CA GLU A 449 -4.92 8.45 -31.07
C GLU A 449 -4.92 9.42 -32.27
N ALA A 450 -4.20 10.55 -32.16
CA ALA A 450 -4.02 11.58 -33.17
C ALA A 450 -3.25 11.10 -34.44
N SER A 451 -3.95 10.37 -35.31
CA SER A 451 -3.42 9.69 -36.51
C SER A 451 -2.74 10.58 -37.56
N LYS A 452 -3.00 11.90 -37.51
CA LYS A 452 -2.45 12.92 -38.41
C LYS A 452 -1.16 13.60 -37.90
N LEU A 453 -0.70 13.29 -36.68
CA LEU A 453 0.55 13.82 -36.12
C LEU A 453 1.76 13.19 -36.83
N ALA A 454 2.27 13.84 -37.88
CA ALA A 454 3.32 13.30 -38.73
C ALA A 454 4.70 13.23 -38.05
N ASP A 455 5.09 14.29 -37.33
CA ASP A 455 6.30 14.30 -36.49
C ASP A 455 5.92 13.96 -35.04
N ARG A 456 5.88 12.66 -34.77
CA ARG A 456 5.64 12.13 -33.43
C ARG A 456 6.91 12.13 -32.59
N ALA A 457 8.09 11.98 -33.21
CA ALA A 457 9.39 11.98 -32.53
C ALA A 457 9.71 13.30 -31.79
N VAL A 458 9.49 14.47 -32.42
CA VAL A 458 9.67 15.77 -31.76
C VAL A 458 8.61 16.00 -30.68
N HIS A 459 7.39 15.50 -30.88
CA HIS A 459 6.31 15.61 -29.89
C HIS A 459 6.57 14.76 -28.64
N GLU A 460 6.90 13.47 -28.79
CA GLU A 460 7.23 12.55 -27.69
C GLU A 460 8.49 12.98 -26.92
N THR A 461 9.43 13.68 -27.56
CA THR A 461 10.59 14.30 -26.88
C THR A 461 10.34 15.71 -26.34
N THR A 462 9.15 16.30 -26.55
CA THR A 462 8.76 17.60 -25.98
C THR A 462 7.86 17.44 -24.75
N ILE A 463 6.82 16.60 -24.84
CA ILE A 463 5.80 16.47 -23.78
C ILE A 463 6.30 16.01 -22.38
N PRO A 464 7.39 15.22 -22.20
CA PRO A 464 7.91 14.88 -20.87
C PRO A 464 8.37 16.11 -20.07
N PHE A 465 8.80 17.15 -20.78
CA PHE A 465 9.37 18.37 -20.22
C PHE A 465 8.41 19.56 -20.32
N THR A 466 7.15 19.32 -20.72
CA THR A 466 6.11 20.35 -20.80
C THR A 466 4.81 19.87 -20.17
N ARG A 467 3.91 19.22 -20.94
CA ARG A 467 2.60 18.74 -20.46
C ARG A 467 2.70 17.86 -19.21
N PHE A 468 3.69 16.98 -19.12
CA PHE A 468 3.85 16.08 -17.97
C PHE A 468 4.24 16.81 -16.66
N LEU A 469 4.74 18.06 -16.74
CA LEU A 469 5.05 18.88 -15.55
C LEU A 469 3.80 19.27 -14.74
N ALA A 470 2.62 19.30 -15.36
CA ALA A 470 1.36 19.52 -14.66
C ALA A 470 0.86 18.26 -13.90
N GLY A 471 1.43 17.09 -14.20
CA GLY A 471 0.98 15.78 -13.74
C GLY A 471 0.98 14.75 -14.87
N PRO A 472 0.71 13.47 -14.59
CA PRO A 472 0.72 12.39 -15.59
C PRO A 472 -0.25 12.64 -16.76
N ALA A 473 -0.06 11.91 -17.85
CA ALA A 473 -0.95 11.97 -19.00
C ALA A 473 -1.27 10.58 -19.57
N GLU A 474 -2.54 10.33 -19.90
CA GLU A 474 -2.95 9.21 -20.75
C GLU A 474 -2.58 9.55 -22.20
N TYR A 475 -1.35 9.18 -22.60
CA TYR A 475 -0.86 9.37 -23.97
C TYR A 475 -1.25 8.20 -24.89
N THR A 476 -1.68 7.09 -24.30
CA THR A 476 -1.82 5.75 -24.90
C THR A 476 -0.52 5.29 -25.57
N VAL A 477 0.46 4.86 -24.77
CA VAL A 477 1.83 4.55 -25.21
C VAL A 477 1.91 3.33 -26.15
N VAL A 478 3.04 3.18 -26.86
CA VAL A 478 3.40 2.01 -27.69
C VAL A 478 2.43 1.69 -28.84
N HIS A 479 2.83 2.02 -30.07
CA HIS A 479 2.20 1.50 -31.28
C HIS A 479 3.25 0.98 -32.29
N PHE A 480 3.01 -0.19 -32.90
CA PHE A 480 3.98 -0.81 -33.83
C PHE A 480 3.65 -0.59 -35.32
N GLY A 481 2.36 -0.49 -35.66
CA GLY A 481 1.89 -0.11 -36.99
C GLY A 481 1.86 1.42 -37.24
N GLU A 482 1.14 1.82 -38.29
CA GLU A 482 1.16 3.16 -38.92
C GLU A 482 0.90 4.39 -38.05
N LYS A 483 0.37 4.27 -36.81
CA LYS A 483 0.17 5.42 -35.92
C LYS A 483 1.48 5.98 -35.32
N ARG A 484 2.56 5.18 -35.26
CA ARG A 484 3.89 5.60 -34.77
C ARG A 484 4.57 6.67 -35.63
N LYS A 485 4.23 6.70 -36.93
CA LYS A 485 4.81 7.61 -37.93
C LYS A 485 6.35 7.55 -37.95
N ASN A 486 7.04 8.64 -37.63
CA ASN A 486 8.48 8.72 -37.74
C ASN A 486 9.26 8.06 -36.59
N THR A 487 8.59 7.57 -35.52
CA THR A 487 9.27 6.86 -34.42
C THR A 487 9.51 5.38 -34.73
N THR A 488 10.61 4.82 -34.24
CA THR A 488 10.93 3.38 -34.36
C THR A 488 10.17 2.54 -33.32
N TRP A 489 10.21 1.21 -33.46
CA TRP A 489 9.72 0.30 -32.41
C TRP A 489 10.46 0.47 -31.08
N ALA A 490 11.78 0.69 -31.08
CA ALA A 490 12.54 0.89 -29.84
C ALA A 490 12.20 2.22 -29.15
N HIS A 491 11.99 3.30 -29.93
CA HIS A 491 11.45 4.56 -29.42
C HIS A 491 10.07 4.38 -28.79
N GLN A 492 9.19 3.63 -29.46
CA GLN A 492 7.85 3.37 -28.95
C GLN A 492 7.87 2.56 -27.64
N ILE A 493 8.73 1.55 -27.49
CA ILE A 493 8.87 0.83 -26.22
C ILE A 493 9.47 1.74 -25.13
N ALA A 494 10.46 2.58 -25.48
CA ALA A 494 10.99 3.60 -24.56
C ALA A 494 9.92 4.62 -24.10
N SER A 495 8.93 4.91 -24.94
CA SER A 495 7.81 5.80 -24.60
C SER A 495 7.01 5.32 -23.40
N ALA A 496 6.83 4.00 -23.19
CA ALA A 496 6.14 3.46 -22.03
C ALA A 496 6.85 3.78 -20.70
N ALA A 497 8.18 3.84 -20.71
CA ALA A 497 8.96 4.17 -19.53
C ALA A 497 9.04 5.69 -19.27
N ILE A 498 9.03 6.52 -20.33
CA ILE A 498 9.17 7.98 -20.22
C ILE A 498 7.82 8.67 -20.03
N LEU A 499 6.81 8.31 -20.83
CA LEU A 499 5.46 8.86 -20.81
C LEU A 499 4.55 8.09 -19.83
N SER A 500 5.11 7.57 -18.74
CA SER A 500 4.36 6.72 -17.81
C SER A 500 3.34 7.51 -16.98
N ALA A 501 2.22 6.86 -16.67
CA ALA A 501 1.12 7.39 -15.88
C ALA A 501 0.56 6.29 -14.95
N PRO A 502 -0.13 6.63 -13.85
CA PRO A 502 -0.70 5.66 -12.92
C PRO A 502 -1.71 4.70 -13.56
N LEU A 503 -2.40 5.14 -14.62
CA LEU A 503 -3.03 4.25 -15.59
C LEU A 503 -2.21 4.33 -16.89
N LEU A 504 -1.47 3.27 -17.23
CA LEU A 504 -0.60 3.23 -18.40
C LEU A 504 -1.24 2.39 -19.52
N THR A 505 -2.05 3.02 -20.36
CA THR A 505 -2.72 2.35 -21.49
C THR A 505 -1.76 2.12 -22.65
N TYR A 506 -1.78 0.91 -23.22
CA TYR A 506 -1.02 0.57 -24.43
C TYR A 506 -1.95 0.64 -25.66
N ALA A 507 -1.47 1.28 -26.73
CA ALA A 507 -2.24 1.51 -27.97
C ALA A 507 -2.22 0.31 -28.93
N ALA A 508 -1.12 -0.45 -28.93
CA ALA A 508 -0.98 -1.67 -29.70
C ALA A 508 -1.87 -2.79 -29.15
N LEU A 509 -2.34 -3.70 -30.02
CA LEU A 509 -3.09 -4.87 -29.58
C LEU A 509 -2.25 -5.73 -28.62
N PRO A 510 -2.87 -6.38 -27.62
CA PRO A 510 -2.12 -7.23 -26.69
C PRO A 510 -1.40 -8.40 -27.39
N GLN A 511 -1.92 -8.89 -28.52
CA GLN A 511 -1.20 -9.84 -29.36
C GLN A 511 0.09 -9.24 -29.95
N HIS A 512 0.05 -8.02 -30.46
CA HIS A 512 1.23 -7.35 -31.01
C HIS A 512 2.27 -7.00 -29.93
N LEU A 513 1.87 -6.90 -28.66
CA LEU A 513 2.78 -6.78 -27.50
C LEU A 513 3.44 -8.13 -27.15
N LEU A 514 2.69 -9.24 -27.22
CA LEU A 514 3.20 -10.60 -26.97
C LEU A 514 4.13 -11.09 -28.09
N ASP A 515 3.73 -10.90 -29.35
CA ASP A 515 4.49 -11.30 -30.54
C ASP A 515 5.78 -10.49 -30.75
N ASN A 516 5.95 -9.37 -30.03
CA ASN A 516 7.12 -8.52 -30.18
C ASN A 516 8.38 -9.20 -29.62
N PRO A 517 9.54 -9.16 -30.32
CA PRO A 517 10.81 -9.70 -29.80
C PRO A 517 11.25 -9.11 -28.45
N ALA A 518 10.75 -7.93 -28.08
CA ALA A 518 11.01 -7.26 -26.82
C ALA A 518 9.92 -7.47 -25.74
N ASN A 519 9.00 -8.43 -25.91
CA ASN A 519 7.91 -8.67 -24.95
C ASN A 519 8.41 -8.87 -23.50
N THR A 520 9.59 -9.47 -23.33
CA THR A 520 10.24 -9.68 -22.02
C THR A 520 10.61 -8.39 -21.30
N VAL A 521 10.89 -7.30 -22.03
CA VAL A 521 11.11 -5.96 -21.47
C VAL A 521 9.76 -5.22 -21.34
N ILE A 522 8.90 -5.29 -22.36
CA ILE A 522 7.57 -4.64 -22.37
C ILE A 522 6.74 -5.04 -21.13
N ARG A 523 6.67 -6.33 -20.81
CA ARG A 523 5.92 -6.88 -19.66
C ARG A 523 6.45 -6.40 -18.30
N MET A 524 7.69 -5.91 -18.25
CA MET A 524 8.36 -5.49 -17.02
C MET A 524 8.34 -3.97 -16.78
N ILE A 525 7.95 -3.14 -17.75
CA ILE A 525 7.84 -1.68 -17.57
C ILE A 525 6.63 -1.38 -16.66
N PRO A 526 6.80 -0.79 -15.46
CA PRO A 526 5.71 -0.48 -14.55
C PRO A 526 4.99 0.84 -14.89
N ALA A 527 3.75 0.99 -14.40
CA ALA A 527 3.01 2.25 -14.47
C ALA A 527 3.61 3.36 -13.57
N THR A 528 4.14 2.98 -12.40
CA THR A 528 4.65 3.89 -11.36
C THR A 528 6.07 3.55 -10.92
N TRP A 529 6.81 4.55 -10.47
CA TRP A 529 8.26 4.47 -10.23
C TRP A 529 8.62 4.84 -8.80
N ASP A 530 9.72 4.27 -8.30
CA ASP A 530 10.24 4.63 -6.97
C ASP A 530 11.16 5.85 -7.05
N GLU A 531 11.81 6.03 -8.21
CA GLU A 531 12.84 7.04 -8.48
C GLU A 531 12.93 7.30 -10.00
N THR A 532 13.09 8.57 -10.40
CA THR A 532 13.25 9.01 -11.80
C THR A 532 14.37 10.04 -11.90
N ILE A 533 15.27 9.84 -12.85
CA ILE A 533 16.39 10.73 -13.14
C ILE A 533 16.39 11.05 -14.64
N VAL A 534 16.17 12.32 -14.99
CA VAL A 534 16.42 12.82 -16.34
C VAL A 534 17.93 13.01 -16.50
N LEU A 535 18.54 12.36 -17.48
CA LEU A 535 20.00 12.42 -17.64
C LEU A 535 20.43 13.64 -18.47
N PRO A 536 21.61 14.23 -18.20
CA PRO A 536 22.04 15.52 -18.76
C PRO A 536 22.00 15.72 -20.28
N PRO A 537 22.12 14.68 -21.15
CA PRO A 537 21.97 14.88 -22.60
C PRO A 537 20.58 15.31 -23.08
N SER A 538 19.56 15.28 -22.22
CA SER A 538 18.16 15.58 -22.59
C SER A 538 17.95 17.03 -23.02
N GLU A 539 17.20 17.25 -24.10
CA GLU A 539 16.88 18.56 -24.66
C GLU A 539 15.46 18.55 -25.27
N ILE A 540 14.63 19.53 -24.89
CA ILE A 540 13.19 19.56 -25.19
C ILE A 540 12.93 19.56 -26.71
N GLY A 541 12.28 18.51 -27.20
CA GLY A 541 11.94 18.30 -28.61
C GLY A 541 13.07 17.74 -29.47
N ARG A 542 14.21 17.39 -28.86
CA ARG A 542 15.37 16.79 -29.54
C ARG A 542 15.72 15.41 -28.96
N LEU A 543 15.74 15.26 -27.64
CA LEU A 543 16.15 14.02 -26.99
C LEU A 543 15.57 13.94 -25.57
N ALA A 544 15.00 12.80 -25.21
CA ALA A 544 14.60 12.48 -23.85
C ALA A 544 15.39 11.26 -23.36
N VAL A 545 16.21 11.43 -22.31
CA VAL A 545 17.01 10.37 -21.68
C VAL A 545 16.61 10.24 -20.22
N PHE A 546 16.06 9.09 -19.84
CA PHE A 546 15.58 8.83 -18.48
C PHE A 546 16.19 7.55 -17.92
N ALA A 547 16.68 7.60 -16.69
CA ALA A 547 16.88 6.43 -15.85
C ALA A 547 15.75 6.39 -14.81
N ARG A 548 15.00 5.29 -14.72
CA ARG A 548 13.97 5.11 -13.68
C ARG A 548 14.13 3.79 -12.96
N ARG A 549 13.73 3.71 -11.69
CA ARG A 549 13.87 2.50 -10.86
C ARG A 549 12.52 2.03 -10.30
N LYS A 550 12.33 0.70 -10.27
CA LYS A 550 11.27 0.04 -9.51
C LYS A 550 11.83 -1.17 -8.78
N GLY A 551 11.75 -1.18 -7.44
CA GLY A 551 12.51 -2.10 -6.60
C GLY A 551 14.00 -2.02 -6.91
N ASN A 552 14.59 -3.15 -7.29
CA ASN A 552 16.01 -3.28 -7.66
C ASN A 552 16.28 -3.20 -9.18
N THR A 553 15.23 -3.02 -10.00
CA THR A 553 15.34 -2.94 -11.47
C THR A 553 15.39 -1.49 -11.92
N TRP A 554 16.43 -1.14 -12.68
CA TRP A 554 16.55 0.12 -13.41
C TRP A 554 16.13 -0.04 -14.86
N PHE A 555 15.57 1.03 -15.44
CA PHE A 555 15.28 1.16 -16.86
C PHE A 555 15.97 2.42 -17.38
N LEU A 556 16.93 2.27 -18.30
CA LEU A 556 17.51 3.38 -19.05
C LEU A 556 16.78 3.47 -20.39
N ALA A 557 15.92 4.48 -20.53
CA ALA A 557 15.08 4.70 -21.71
C ALA A 557 15.50 5.98 -22.46
N VAL A 558 15.47 5.91 -23.80
CA VAL A 558 15.86 7.00 -24.70
C VAL A 558 14.89 7.10 -25.87
N MET A 559 14.37 8.31 -26.09
CA MET A 559 13.62 8.69 -27.29
C MET A 559 14.36 9.81 -28.02
N ASN A 560 14.61 9.64 -29.31
CA ASN A 560 15.27 10.64 -30.16
C ASN A 560 14.28 11.38 -31.07
N GLY A 561 14.44 12.69 -31.22
CA GLY A 561 13.66 13.54 -32.10
C GLY A 561 14.00 13.35 -33.59
N ALA A 562 13.58 14.31 -34.43
CA ALA A 562 13.69 14.22 -35.89
C ALA A 562 15.12 14.33 -36.48
N GLN A 563 16.16 14.44 -35.65
CA GLN A 563 17.57 14.57 -36.08
C GLN A 563 18.44 13.48 -35.47
N PRO A 564 19.35 12.83 -36.23
CA PRO A 564 20.19 11.77 -35.70
C PRO A 564 21.15 12.30 -34.62
N GLN A 565 21.43 11.50 -33.59
CA GLN A 565 22.30 11.91 -32.48
C GLN A 565 23.39 10.86 -32.23
N LYS A 566 24.53 11.32 -31.73
CA LYS A 566 25.53 10.47 -31.06
C LYS A 566 25.67 10.97 -29.62
N ILE A 567 25.44 10.10 -28.65
CA ILE A 567 25.43 10.44 -27.22
C ILE A 567 26.19 9.42 -26.39
N SER A 568 26.74 9.87 -25.28
CA SER A 568 27.37 9.03 -24.27
C SER A 568 26.68 9.25 -22.93
N ILE A 569 26.19 8.16 -22.33
CA ILE A 569 25.38 8.17 -21.11
C ILE A 569 26.19 7.48 -20.00
N PRO A 570 26.72 8.22 -19.01
CA PRO A 570 27.36 7.62 -17.85
C PRO A 570 26.32 6.91 -16.97
N LEU A 571 26.62 5.69 -16.55
CA LEU A 571 25.74 4.88 -15.70
C LEU A 571 25.90 5.16 -14.20
N SER A 572 26.44 6.32 -13.84
CA SER A 572 26.73 6.73 -12.45
C SER A 572 25.48 7.01 -11.59
N PHE A 573 24.28 6.75 -12.12
CA PHE A 573 23.02 6.68 -11.37
C PHE A 573 22.77 5.28 -10.78
N LEU A 574 23.43 4.25 -11.30
CA LEU A 574 23.42 2.91 -10.72
C LEU A 574 24.17 2.92 -9.39
N GLN A 575 23.81 2.00 -8.50
CA GLN A 575 24.53 1.81 -7.24
C GLN A 575 25.80 0.96 -7.46
N ALA A 576 26.61 0.81 -6.41
CA ALA A 576 27.82 0.01 -6.46
C ALA A 576 27.50 -1.49 -6.61
N GLY A 577 27.61 -1.99 -7.85
CA GLY A 577 27.39 -3.39 -8.20
C GLY A 577 27.66 -3.65 -9.68
N ASN A 578 27.39 -4.88 -10.11
CA ASN A 578 27.24 -5.21 -11.52
C ASN A 578 25.74 -5.30 -11.84
N TYR A 579 25.38 -5.03 -13.10
CA TYR A 579 24.02 -5.05 -13.62
C TYR A 579 23.99 -5.85 -14.93
N ARG A 580 23.04 -6.77 -15.06
CA ARG A 580 22.72 -7.43 -16.34
C ARG A 580 21.64 -6.60 -17.01
N ALA A 581 21.90 -6.20 -18.24
CA ALA A 581 21.01 -5.41 -19.06
C ALA A 581 20.46 -6.24 -20.22
N THR A 582 19.14 -6.42 -20.25
CA THR A 582 18.43 -6.80 -21.48
C THR A 582 18.14 -5.51 -22.24
N VAL A 583 18.77 -5.36 -23.40
CA VAL A 583 18.79 -4.15 -24.22
C VAL A 583 17.90 -4.32 -25.43
N VAL A 584 17.00 -3.36 -25.65
CA VAL A 584 16.21 -3.17 -26.87
C VAL A 584 16.71 -1.90 -27.55
N LYS A 585 17.06 -1.98 -28.84
CA LYS A 585 17.46 -0.80 -29.62
C LYS A 585 16.99 -0.88 -31.06
N ASP A 586 17.11 0.22 -31.79
CA ASP A 586 16.82 0.30 -33.22
C ASP A 586 17.50 -0.83 -34.02
N SER A 587 16.76 -1.46 -34.94
CA SER A 587 17.37 -2.28 -35.98
C SER A 587 17.95 -1.37 -37.08
N PRO A 588 19.19 -1.60 -37.56
CA PRO A 588 19.77 -0.78 -38.63
C PRO A 588 19.01 -0.95 -39.96
N ASP A 589 18.32 -2.08 -40.15
CA ASP A 589 17.66 -2.44 -41.40
C ASP A 589 16.19 -1.99 -41.49
N SER A 590 15.55 -1.68 -40.34
CA SER A 590 14.12 -1.31 -40.30
C SER A 590 13.71 -0.59 -39.02
N ALA A 591 13.02 0.55 -39.17
CA ALA A 591 12.33 1.25 -38.09
C ALA A 591 11.14 0.45 -37.49
N ALA A 592 10.66 -0.58 -38.21
CA ALA A 592 9.64 -1.53 -37.76
C ALA A 592 10.26 -2.86 -37.31
N ALA A 593 11.42 -2.80 -36.66
CA ALA A 593 12.09 -3.93 -36.02
C ALA A 593 12.91 -3.42 -34.83
N VAL A 594 13.31 -4.33 -33.94
CA VAL A 594 14.23 -4.07 -32.83
C VAL A 594 15.38 -5.07 -32.87
N LYS A 595 16.56 -4.65 -32.40
CA LYS A 595 17.63 -5.56 -32.05
C LYS A 595 17.63 -5.77 -30.52
N MET A 596 17.57 -7.03 -30.10
CA MET A 596 17.80 -7.44 -28.72
C MET A 596 19.29 -7.70 -28.50
N GLU A 597 19.84 -7.22 -27.40
CA GLU A 597 21.21 -7.52 -26.95
C GLU A 597 21.23 -7.77 -25.44
N GLU A 598 22.17 -8.59 -24.98
CA GLU A 598 22.43 -8.82 -23.55
C GLU A 598 23.79 -8.21 -23.21
N ALA A 599 23.85 -7.41 -22.14
CA ALA A 599 25.05 -6.71 -21.71
C ALA A 599 25.25 -6.79 -20.18
N SER A 600 26.46 -6.48 -19.74
CA SER A 600 26.81 -6.31 -18.32
C SER A 600 27.41 -4.92 -18.12
N TYR A 601 26.98 -4.23 -17.06
CA TYR A 601 27.39 -2.86 -16.75
C TYR A 601 27.64 -2.67 -15.24
N THR A 602 28.32 -1.58 -14.89
CA THR A 602 28.53 -1.09 -13.52
C THR A 602 28.27 0.42 -13.47
N GLN A 603 28.21 1.00 -12.27
CA GLN A 603 28.13 2.47 -12.08
C GLN A 603 29.31 3.27 -12.69
N LYS A 604 30.36 2.61 -13.22
CA LYS A 604 31.52 3.24 -13.86
C LYS A 604 31.43 3.29 -15.38
N ASP A 605 30.51 2.53 -15.98
CA ASP A 605 30.44 2.34 -17.43
C ASP A 605 29.69 3.47 -18.13
N VAL A 606 29.93 3.61 -19.44
CA VAL A 606 29.33 4.64 -20.29
C VAL A 606 28.70 3.99 -21.52
N VAL A 607 27.38 4.07 -21.64
CA VAL A 607 26.66 3.59 -22.82
C VAL A 607 26.78 4.64 -23.91
N SER A 608 27.44 4.30 -25.02
CA SER A 608 27.51 5.17 -26.20
C SER A 608 26.52 4.70 -27.26
N LEU A 609 25.65 5.60 -27.72
CA LEU A 609 24.56 5.34 -28.64
C LEU A 609 24.68 6.21 -29.90
N GLU A 610 24.41 5.59 -31.05
CA GLU A 610 24.11 6.29 -32.30
C GLU A 610 22.62 6.06 -32.58
N LEU A 611 21.85 7.14 -32.67
CA LEU A 611 20.39 7.11 -32.75
C LEU A 611 19.92 7.65 -34.10
N ALA A 612 19.07 6.89 -34.79
CA ALA A 612 18.42 7.32 -36.02
C ALA A 612 17.41 8.46 -35.75
N PRO A 613 16.97 9.21 -36.79
CA PRO A 613 15.82 10.11 -36.66
C PRO A 613 14.59 9.34 -36.17
N GLY A 614 13.95 9.80 -35.09
CA GLY A 614 12.87 9.05 -34.44
C GLY A 614 13.28 7.72 -33.78
N GLY A 615 14.58 7.46 -33.68
CA GLY A 615 15.17 6.27 -33.06
C GLY A 615 15.00 6.21 -31.55
N GLY A 616 15.37 5.08 -30.95
CA GLY A 616 15.27 4.87 -29.52
C GLY A 616 16.04 3.67 -28.98
N TYR A 617 16.10 3.62 -27.65
CA TYR A 617 16.82 2.62 -26.88
C TYR A 617 16.12 2.42 -25.54
N ILE A 618 16.01 1.19 -25.07
CA ILE A 618 15.66 0.91 -23.68
C ILE A 618 16.43 -0.30 -23.17
N ALA A 619 17.12 -0.14 -22.04
CA ALA A 619 17.76 -1.23 -21.32
C ALA A 619 17.05 -1.46 -19.99
N MET A 620 16.64 -2.70 -19.72
CA MET A 620 16.22 -3.16 -18.40
C MET A 620 17.45 -3.69 -17.67
N LEU A 621 17.97 -2.94 -16.72
CA LEU A 621 19.14 -3.27 -15.91
C LEU A 621 18.70 -3.82 -14.55
N VAL A 622 18.77 -5.14 -14.39
CA VAL A 622 18.64 -5.80 -13.08
C VAL A 622 20.04 -5.92 -12.47
N THR A 623 20.18 -5.77 -11.15
CA THR A 623 21.46 -6.07 -10.45
C THR A 623 21.93 -7.47 -10.81
N SER A 624 23.07 -7.61 -11.49
CA SER A 624 23.72 -8.90 -11.65
C SER A 624 24.67 -9.13 -10.49
N SER A 625 24.11 -9.69 -9.42
CA SER A 625 24.35 -11.11 -9.14
C SER A 625 25.49 -11.75 -9.97
N PRO A 626 26.79 -11.57 -9.63
CA PRO A 626 27.89 -12.24 -10.32
C PRO A 626 28.03 -13.65 -9.72
N GLY A 627 27.01 -14.47 -9.94
CA GLY A 627 26.81 -15.72 -9.22
C GLY A 627 25.89 -16.67 -9.95
N LYS A 628 25.91 -17.94 -9.54
CA LYS A 628 24.92 -18.92 -10.00
C LYS A 628 23.57 -18.55 -9.40
N SER A 629 22.46 -18.69 -10.13
CA SER A 629 21.13 -18.58 -9.50
C SER A 629 20.89 -19.69 -8.46
N VAL A 630 21.64 -20.79 -8.56
CA VAL A 630 21.58 -21.96 -7.67
C VAL A 630 22.98 -22.29 -7.12
N TYR A 631 23.13 -22.23 -5.81
CA TYR A 631 24.35 -22.56 -5.06
C TYR A 631 24.19 -23.93 -4.42
N ASN A 632 24.60 -24.99 -5.11
CA ASN A 632 24.49 -26.35 -4.60
C ASN A 632 25.52 -26.58 -3.49
N VAL A 633 25.07 -26.94 -2.29
CA VAL A 633 25.95 -27.08 -1.10
C VAL A 633 27.11 -28.06 -1.30
N ARG A 634 26.96 -29.06 -2.19
CA ARG A 634 28.03 -30.01 -2.53
C ARG A 634 29.19 -29.35 -3.28
N GLU A 635 28.94 -28.31 -4.06
CA GLU A 635 29.99 -27.53 -4.74
C GLU A 635 30.84 -26.71 -3.74
N PHE A 636 30.27 -26.41 -2.57
CA PHE A 636 30.96 -25.76 -1.44
C PHE A 636 31.60 -26.78 -0.48
N GLY A 637 31.56 -28.08 -0.82
CA GLY A 637 32.26 -29.16 -0.12
C GLY A 637 31.39 -30.16 0.64
N ALA A 638 30.09 -29.88 0.79
CA ALA A 638 29.17 -30.71 1.59
C ALA A 638 29.07 -32.13 1.05
N LYS A 639 28.92 -33.11 1.96
CA LYS A 639 28.79 -34.53 1.62
C LYS A 639 27.33 -34.97 1.54
N GLY A 640 26.52 -34.60 2.53
CA GLY A 640 25.17 -35.12 2.68
C GLY A 640 25.17 -36.62 3.04
N ASP A 641 26.15 -37.08 3.81
CA ASP A 641 26.34 -38.49 4.19
C ASP A 641 25.74 -38.88 5.56
N GLY A 642 25.34 -37.90 6.37
CA GLY A 642 24.79 -38.06 7.73
C GLY A 642 25.81 -38.07 8.86
N TYR A 643 27.11 -37.93 8.57
CA TYR A 643 28.21 -38.05 9.54
C TYR A 643 29.24 -36.90 9.43
N THR A 644 29.44 -36.33 8.25
CA THR A 644 30.32 -35.17 8.01
C THR A 644 29.60 -33.88 8.41
N LEU A 645 30.28 -33.01 9.18
CA LEU A 645 29.76 -31.69 9.55
C LEU A 645 29.79 -30.71 8.36
N ASP A 646 28.71 -30.71 7.59
CA ASP A 646 28.55 -29.93 6.35
C ASP A 646 28.32 -28.43 6.59
N GLY A 647 28.13 -28.00 7.83
CA GLY A 647 27.79 -26.63 8.22
C GLY A 647 28.70 -25.55 7.63
N ALA A 648 30.00 -25.81 7.49
CA ALA A 648 30.93 -24.87 6.86
C ALA A 648 30.61 -24.66 5.36
N ALA A 649 30.35 -25.74 4.63
CA ALA A 649 29.98 -25.70 3.22
C ALA A 649 28.63 -24.99 3.02
N ILE A 650 27.65 -25.26 3.88
CA ILE A 650 26.32 -24.65 3.85
C ILE A 650 26.40 -23.13 4.08
N ASN A 651 27.10 -22.69 5.13
CA ASN A 651 27.24 -21.26 5.45
C ASN A 651 28.10 -20.52 4.38
N ASN A 652 29.04 -21.20 3.73
CA ASN A 652 29.77 -20.66 2.58
C ASN A 652 28.87 -20.50 1.35
N ALA A 653 28.00 -21.47 1.04
CA ALA A 653 27.01 -21.37 -0.03
C ALA A 653 26.04 -20.21 0.20
N ILE A 654 25.52 -20.05 1.42
CA ILE A 654 24.67 -18.89 1.79
C ILE A 654 25.42 -17.57 1.68
N THR A 655 26.69 -17.53 2.07
CA THR A 655 27.50 -16.31 1.93
C THR A 655 27.75 -15.96 0.48
N ALA A 656 27.97 -16.95 -0.39
CA ALA A 656 28.13 -16.73 -1.83
C ALA A 656 26.82 -16.31 -2.51
N ALA A 657 25.66 -16.81 -2.03
CA ALA A 657 24.33 -16.38 -2.46
C ALA A 657 23.99 -14.95 -2.01
N ALA A 658 24.31 -14.58 -0.78
CA ALA A 658 23.94 -13.29 -0.19
C ALA A 658 24.59 -12.07 -0.88
N VAL A 659 25.75 -12.24 -1.53
CA VAL A 659 26.42 -11.22 -2.36
C VAL A 659 25.57 -10.85 -3.59
N THR A 660 24.60 -11.69 -3.94
CA THR A 660 24.02 -11.82 -5.28
C THR A 660 22.49 -11.86 -5.26
N GLY A 661 21.90 -12.31 -4.16
CA GLY A 661 20.62 -13.01 -4.20
C GLY A 661 20.75 -14.39 -4.86
N GLY A 662 19.93 -15.35 -4.44
CA GLY A 662 19.87 -16.68 -5.07
C GLY A 662 19.46 -17.81 -4.13
N THR A 663 19.37 -19.01 -4.71
CA THR A 663 18.91 -20.22 -4.01
C THR A 663 20.08 -21.09 -3.58
N VAL A 664 20.22 -21.35 -2.29
CA VAL A 664 21.11 -22.40 -1.76
C VAL A 664 20.37 -23.73 -1.81
N TYR A 665 20.94 -24.68 -2.56
CA TYR A 665 20.25 -25.92 -2.94
C TYR A 665 20.87 -27.12 -2.25
N PHE A 666 20.02 -27.88 -1.57
CA PHE A 666 20.34 -29.13 -0.89
C PHE A 666 19.76 -30.29 -1.72
N PRO A 667 20.53 -30.97 -2.60
CA PRO A 667 20.07 -32.18 -3.27
C PRO A 667 19.94 -33.35 -2.28
N ALA A 668 19.20 -34.40 -2.64
CA ALA A 668 18.99 -35.58 -1.79
C ALA A 668 20.26 -36.09 -1.05
N GLY A 669 20.14 -36.28 0.27
CA GLY A 669 21.25 -36.56 1.20
C GLY A 669 21.00 -36.04 2.62
N ASN A 670 21.81 -36.47 3.58
CA ASN A 670 21.70 -36.12 5.01
C ASN A 670 22.81 -35.14 5.43
N TYR A 671 22.49 -33.87 5.58
CA TYR A 671 23.46 -32.80 5.86
C TYR A 671 23.57 -32.56 7.37
N LEU A 672 24.53 -33.20 8.03
CA LEU A 672 24.76 -33.05 9.46
C LEU A 672 25.38 -31.68 9.76
N THR A 673 24.75 -30.88 10.61
CA THR A 673 25.20 -29.50 10.86
C THR A 673 24.77 -28.95 12.21
N TYR A 674 25.54 -28.00 12.72
CA TYR A 674 25.10 -27.00 13.69
C TYR A 674 24.49 -25.78 12.95
N THR A 675 24.54 -24.59 13.54
CA THR A 675 23.89 -23.37 13.05
C THR A 675 24.17 -22.99 11.58
N ILE A 676 23.07 -22.83 10.84
CA ILE A 676 22.94 -22.24 9.51
C ILE A 676 22.51 -20.78 9.68
N ARG A 677 23.30 -19.85 9.16
CA ARG A 677 23.09 -18.40 9.31
C ARG A 677 22.51 -17.84 8.01
N LEU A 678 21.22 -17.50 8.01
CA LEU A 678 20.55 -16.89 6.87
C LEU A 678 21.08 -15.47 6.59
N LYS A 679 20.84 -14.99 5.38
CA LYS A 679 21.16 -13.63 4.91
C LYS A 679 20.06 -13.16 3.96
N SER A 680 19.88 -11.84 3.83
CA SER A 680 18.86 -11.26 2.96
C SER A 680 19.02 -11.68 1.50
N ASN A 681 17.90 -11.73 0.76
CA ASN A 681 17.81 -12.16 -0.66
C ASN A 681 18.18 -13.65 -0.90
N VAL A 682 18.28 -14.48 0.14
CA VAL A 682 18.62 -15.91 0.01
C VAL A 682 17.40 -16.81 0.25
N ALA A 683 17.17 -17.71 -0.69
CA ALA A 683 16.29 -18.86 -0.51
C ALA A 683 17.11 -20.10 -0.14
N LEU A 684 16.65 -20.90 0.84
CA LEU A 684 17.06 -22.30 0.97
C LEU A 684 16.05 -23.17 0.21
N PHE A 685 16.53 -24.06 -0.66
CA PHE A 685 15.71 -25.09 -1.29
C PHE A 685 16.17 -26.48 -0.83
N ILE A 686 15.34 -27.12 -0.01
CA ILE A 686 15.56 -28.44 0.55
C ILE A 686 14.82 -29.44 -0.34
N ASP A 687 15.56 -30.06 -1.26
CA ASP A 687 15.00 -30.93 -2.29
C ASP A 687 14.38 -32.22 -1.71
N HIS A 688 13.58 -32.91 -2.52
CA HIS A 688 13.00 -34.19 -2.13
C HIS A 688 14.09 -35.21 -1.75
N GLY A 689 13.97 -35.82 -0.57
CA GLY A 689 14.98 -36.73 -0.03
C GLY A 689 16.25 -36.05 0.53
N ALA A 690 16.28 -34.72 0.60
CA ALA A 690 17.29 -34.00 1.39
C ALA A 690 16.82 -33.84 2.85
N THR A 691 17.73 -34.06 3.79
CA THR A 691 17.51 -33.83 5.22
C THR A 691 18.59 -32.90 5.77
N ILE A 692 18.21 -31.75 6.33
CA ILE A 692 19.09 -30.96 7.19
C ILE A 692 19.04 -31.60 8.58
N LEU A 693 20.15 -32.16 9.03
CA LEU A 693 20.22 -32.96 10.26
C LEU A 693 20.95 -32.18 11.36
N ALA A 694 20.23 -31.85 12.43
CA ALA A 694 20.79 -31.21 13.61
C ALA A 694 21.82 -32.12 14.29
N ALA A 695 23.06 -31.66 14.34
CA ALA A 695 24.12 -32.29 15.11
C ALA A 695 23.90 -32.09 16.62
N LYS A 696 24.31 -33.05 17.43
CA LYS A 696 24.28 -32.93 18.90
C LYS A 696 25.58 -32.29 19.38
N GLU A 697 25.46 -31.32 20.28
CA GLU A 697 26.56 -30.66 20.99
C GLU A 697 27.49 -31.68 21.69
N VAL A 698 28.81 -31.41 21.67
CA VAL A 698 29.82 -32.20 22.39
C VAL A 698 30.89 -31.28 23.00
N ASN A 699 31.05 -31.34 24.34
CA ASN A 699 32.09 -30.66 25.12
C ASN A 699 32.17 -29.13 24.90
N GLY A 700 31.02 -28.47 24.74
CA GLY A 700 30.91 -27.03 24.48
C GLY A 700 30.97 -26.66 23.00
N VAL A 701 31.13 -27.64 22.09
CA VAL A 701 31.20 -27.41 20.65
C VAL A 701 29.84 -27.74 20.02
N GLY A 702 29.21 -26.72 19.40
CA GLY A 702 27.94 -26.90 18.71
C GLY A 702 27.44 -25.67 17.97
N TYR A 703 26.24 -25.24 18.35
CA TYR A 703 25.52 -24.10 17.79
C TYR A 703 26.11 -22.76 18.26
N ASP A 704 25.74 -21.67 17.60
CA ASP A 704 26.13 -20.32 18.04
C ASP A 704 25.64 -20.05 19.48
N ALA A 705 26.37 -19.23 20.22
CA ALA A 705 26.02 -18.88 21.58
C ALA A 705 24.72 -18.02 21.61
N PRO A 706 23.87 -18.19 22.63
CA PRO A 706 22.73 -17.30 22.82
C PRO A 706 23.21 -15.87 23.10
N GLU A 707 22.72 -14.95 22.30
CA GLU A 707 23.06 -13.53 22.33
C GLU A 707 22.39 -12.80 23.51
N PRO A 708 23.03 -11.78 24.12
CA PRO A 708 22.47 -11.12 25.30
C PRO A 708 21.15 -10.40 25.01
N ASN A 709 20.13 -10.67 25.82
CA ASN A 709 18.84 -9.97 25.79
C ASN A 709 18.51 -9.42 27.19
N PRO A 710 18.53 -8.09 27.41
CA PRO A 710 18.29 -7.49 28.73
C PRO A 710 16.82 -7.52 29.17
N HIS A 711 15.95 -8.18 28.41
CA HIS A 711 14.53 -8.36 28.70
C HIS A 711 14.20 -9.83 29.07
N ASP A 712 15.19 -10.70 29.18
CA ASP A 712 15.06 -12.13 29.52
C ASP A 712 14.26 -12.40 30.81
N ALA A 713 14.26 -11.47 31.76
CA ALA A 713 13.44 -11.53 32.97
C ALA A 713 11.90 -11.58 32.72
N TYR A 714 11.42 -11.21 31.53
CA TYR A 714 9.98 -11.07 31.21
C TYR A 714 9.40 -12.21 30.36
N GLN A 715 10.20 -13.14 29.84
CA GLN A 715 9.72 -14.31 29.11
C GLN A 715 10.71 -15.46 29.24
N ASP A 716 10.34 -16.66 28.79
CA ASP A 716 11.22 -17.82 28.95
C ASP A 716 12.48 -17.67 28.05
N PHE A 717 13.56 -18.39 28.39
CA PHE A 717 14.82 -18.41 27.60
C PHE A 717 14.54 -18.62 26.11
N GLY A 718 13.55 -19.47 25.81
CA GLY A 718 13.10 -19.79 24.47
C GLY A 718 12.72 -18.58 23.61
N HIS A 719 12.05 -17.58 24.19
CA HIS A 719 11.62 -16.36 23.49
C HIS A 719 12.68 -15.26 23.54
N SER A 720 13.71 -15.43 24.37
CA SER A 720 14.72 -14.39 24.63
C SER A 720 15.95 -14.46 23.71
N HIS A 721 16.22 -15.61 23.09
CA HIS A 721 17.41 -15.84 22.27
C HIS A 721 17.09 -16.58 20.96
N TRP A 722 17.69 -16.14 19.85
CA TRP A 722 17.44 -16.65 18.50
C TRP A 722 18.66 -17.32 17.84
N GLN A 723 19.89 -16.87 18.14
CA GLN A 723 21.09 -17.30 17.39
C GLN A 723 21.49 -18.76 17.67
N ASN A 724 21.17 -19.29 18.86
CA ASN A 724 21.43 -20.68 19.24
C ASN A 724 20.44 -21.69 18.62
N SER A 725 20.22 -21.60 17.31
CA SER A 725 19.25 -22.40 16.54
C SER A 725 19.92 -23.10 15.36
N LEU A 726 19.26 -24.12 14.79
CA LEU A 726 19.71 -24.84 13.60
C LEU A 726 19.71 -23.95 12.37
N ILE A 727 18.65 -23.15 12.18
CA ILE A 727 18.56 -22.10 11.17
C ILE A 727 18.16 -20.81 11.89
N TYR A 728 18.89 -19.71 11.71
CA TYR A 728 18.43 -18.40 12.19
C TYR A 728 18.65 -17.25 11.20
N GLY A 729 17.90 -16.18 11.40
CA GLY A 729 18.09 -14.88 10.76
C GLY A 729 17.60 -13.72 11.63
N GLU A 730 18.35 -12.62 11.67
CA GLU A 730 18.02 -11.42 12.44
C GLU A 730 18.16 -10.18 11.54
N GLY A 731 17.11 -9.34 11.49
CA GLY A 731 17.08 -8.11 10.68
C GLY A 731 17.14 -8.32 9.16
N LEU A 732 16.75 -9.51 8.67
CA LEU A 732 16.87 -9.89 7.26
C LEU A 732 15.63 -9.51 6.44
N HIS A 733 15.79 -9.39 5.12
CA HIS A 733 14.68 -9.21 4.18
C HIS A 733 14.75 -10.16 2.98
N ASP A 734 13.60 -10.46 2.38
CA ASP A 734 13.50 -11.27 1.15
C ASP A 734 14.15 -12.65 1.31
N ILE A 735 13.74 -13.40 2.35
CA ILE A 735 14.27 -14.72 2.68
C ILE A 735 13.22 -15.81 2.50
N ALA A 736 13.66 -16.99 2.06
CA ALA A 736 12.78 -18.14 1.87
C ALA A 736 13.38 -19.47 2.34
N ILE A 737 12.52 -20.39 2.78
CA ILE A 737 12.83 -21.80 3.04
C ILE A 737 11.77 -22.64 2.32
N LEU A 738 12.19 -23.43 1.34
CA LEU A 738 11.33 -24.03 0.32
C LEU A 738 11.68 -25.50 0.07
N GLY A 739 10.74 -26.25 -0.51
CA GLY A 739 10.96 -27.61 -1.00
C GLY A 739 10.35 -28.69 -0.09
N THR A 740 10.38 -29.95 -0.53
CA THR A 740 9.69 -31.06 0.17
C THR A 740 10.62 -31.95 1.02
N GLY A 741 11.85 -31.51 1.24
CA GLY A 741 12.79 -32.16 2.14
C GLY A 741 12.47 -31.93 3.62
N MET A 742 13.34 -32.47 4.49
CA MET A 742 13.14 -32.52 5.94
C MET A 742 14.18 -31.69 6.71
N ILE A 743 13.74 -31.07 7.80
CA ILE A 743 14.59 -30.52 8.85
C ILE A 743 14.45 -31.45 10.07
N TRP A 744 15.49 -32.22 10.38
CA TRP A 744 15.48 -33.19 11.48
C TRP A 744 16.29 -32.66 12.65
N GLY A 745 15.61 -32.08 13.65
CA GLY A 745 16.20 -31.50 14.85
C GLY A 745 16.72 -32.51 15.89
N LYS A 746 17.22 -33.66 15.43
CA LYS A 746 17.70 -34.80 16.23
C LYS A 746 18.68 -34.44 17.35
N GLY A 747 19.55 -33.45 17.12
CA GLY A 747 20.52 -32.95 18.09
C GLY A 747 20.06 -31.75 18.93
N LEU A 748 18.84 -31.23 18.73
CA LEU A 748 18.32 -30.06 19.44
C LEU A 748 17.78 -30.42 20.83
N THR A 749 17.99 -29.51 21.78
CA THR A 749 17.50 -29.64 23.16
C THR A 749 16.13 -29.01 23.34
N ARG A 750 15.25 -29.72 24.06
CA ARG A 750 13.92 -29.26 24.50
C ARG A 750 13.96 -28.50 25.83
N SER A 751 15.10 -28.53 26.51
CA SER A 751 15.30 -27.93 27.84
C SER A 751 15.16 -26.40 27.80
N THR A 752 14.86 -25.79 28.94
CA THR A 752 15.09 -24.35 29.20
C THR A 752 16.57 -24.09 29.52
N ASN A 753 17.18 -24.93 30.35
CA ASN A 753 18.62 -24.92 30.63
C ASN A 753 19.39 -25.43 29.40
N GLN A 754 20.07 -24.54 28.67
CA GLN A 754 20.92 -24.93 27.54
C GLN A 754 22.31 -25.37 28.03
N PRO A 755 22.90 -26.45 27.49
CA PRO A 755 24.34 -26.64 27.58
C PRO A 755 25.08 -25.60 26.72
N PRO A 756 26.35 -25.26 27.02
CA PRO A 756 27.17 -24.42 26.14
C PRO A 756 27.27 -25.05 24.74
N GLY A 757 26.99 -24.26 23.70
CA GLY A 757 26.90 -24.76 22.32
C GLY A 757 25.61 -25.54 22.01
N GLY A 758 24.60 -25.54 22.90
CA GLY A 758 23.33 -26.23 22.71
C GLY A 758 22.34 -25.50 21.80
N GLY A 759 21.84 -26.21 20.79
CA GLY A 759 20.84 -25.71 19.83
C GLY A 759 19.41 -25.92 20.31
N ASN A 760 18.60 -24.86 20.29
CA ASN A 760 17.28 -24.81 20.92
C ASN A 760 16.10 -24.93 19.95
N LYS A 761 16.25 -24.51 18.68
CA LYS A 761 15.14 -24.41 17.71
C LYS A 761 15.55 -24.87 16.31
N ALA A 762 14.60 -25.39 15.55
CA ALA A 762 14.84 -25.74 14.14
C ALA A 762 14.92 -24.48 13.26
N ILE A 763 14.02 -23.51 13.45
CA ILE A 763 14.04 -22.20 12.76
C ILE A 763 13.79 -21.07 13.77
N ALA A 764 14.60 -20.01 13.72
CA ALA A 764 14.46 -18.80 14.55
C ALA A 764 14.63 -17.51 13.72
N LEU A 765 13.61 -16.68 13.64
CA LEU A 765 13.63 -15.42 12.88
C LEU A 765 13.32 -14.23 13.79
N LYS A 766 14.09 -13.14 13.67
CA LYS A 766 13.90 -11.90 14.45
C LYS A 766 13.89 -10.67 13.57
N GLN A 767 12.83 -9.86 13.68
CA GLN A 767 12.68 -8.56 13.00
C GLN A 767 12.92 -8.62 11.48
N CYS A 768 12.57 -9.74 10.85
CA CYS A 768 12.71 -9.93 9.41
C CYS A 768 11.52 -9.34 8.63
N TYR A 769 11.70 -9.12 7.33
CA TYR A 769 10.66 -8.65 6.40
C TYR A 769 10.54 -9.55 5.17
N ASN A 770 9.31 -9.76 4.67
CA ASN A 770 9.03 -10.55 3.47
C ASN A 770 9.64 -11.97 3.53
N VAL A 771 9.00 -12.82 4.34
CA VAL A 771 9.50 -14.17 4.68
C VAL A 771 8.55 -15.23 4.13
N THR A 772 9.08 -16.24 3.44
CA THR A 772 8.31 -17.39 2.91
C THR A 772 8.85 -18.72 3.44
N ILE A 773 8.00 -19.56 4.02
CA ILE A 773 8.36 -20.91 4.48
C ILE A 773 7.32 -21.89 3.92
N ASN A 774 7.69 -22.68 2.91
CA ASN A 774 6.75 -23.52 2.15
C ASN A 774 7.18 -25.00 2.10
N ASP A 775 6.20 -25.88 2.24
CA ASP A 775 6.19 -27.32 1.90
C ASP A 775 7.20 -28.25 2.62
N VAL A 776 8.11 -27.71 3.43
CA VAL A 776 9.11 -28.46 4.19
C VAL A 776 8.49 -29.28 5.34
N SER A 777 9.12 -30.40 5.67
CA SER A 777 8.78 -31.19 6.87
C SER A 777 9.76 -30.91 8.02
N ILE A 778 9.30 -30.87 9.27
CA ILE A 778 10.15 -30.71 10.47
C ILE A 778 9.88 -31.86 11.44
N LEU A 779 10.94 -32.56 11.85
CA LEU A 779 10.90 -33.65 12.83
C LEU A 779 11.79 -33.31 14.03
N HIS A 780 11.27 -33.43 15.26
CA HIS A 780 11.94 -33.01 16.50
C HIS A 780 12.37 -31.53 16.46
N GLY A 781 11.43 -30.58 16.47
CA GLY A 781 11.72 -29.15 16.31
C GLY A 781 12.70 -28.55 17.32
N GLY A 782 12.91 -29.21 18.47
CA GLY A 782 13.66 -28.69 19.61
C GLY A 782 12.67 -28.16 20.65
N HIS A 783 12.93 -26.98 21.21
CA HIS A 783 11.98 -26.25 22.05
C HIS A 783 10.89 -25.58 21.20
N PHE A 784 11.22 -25.14 19.97
CA PHE A 784 10.29 -24.61 18.96
C PHE A 784 10.68 -25.13 17.57
N ALA A 785 9.73 -25.66 16.80
CA ALA A 785 9.99 -25.99 15.39
C ALA A 785 10.18 -24.71 14.54
N LEU A 786 9.41 -23.66 14.82
CA LEU A 786 9.58 -22.31 14.26
C LEU A 786 9.27 -21.27 15.33
N LEU A 787 10.24 -20.40 15.64
CA LEU A 787 10.00 -19.13 16.33
C LEU A 787 10.18 -17.98 15.33
N ALA A 788 9.16 -17.15 15.15
CA ALA A 788 9.24 -15.89 14.42
C ALA A 788 8.88 -14.75 15.36
N THR A 789 9.83 -13.86 15.69
CA THR A 789 9.62 -12.72 16.58
C THR A 789 9.76 -11.41 15.81
N GLY A 790 8.73 -10.56 15.83
CA GLY A 790 8.79 -9.21 15.26
C GLY A 790 8.67 -9.11 13.74
N VAL A 791 8.52 -10.24 13.03
CA VAL A 791 8.51 -10.34 11.56
C VAL A 791 7.29 -9.64 10.94
N ASP A 792 7.45 -9.03 9.76
CA ASP A 792 6.36 -8.46 8.96
C ASP A 792 6.33 -9.07 7.54
N ASN A 793 5.12 -9.29 7.01
CA ASN A 793 4.81 -10.03 5.79
C ASN A 793 5.40 -11.46 5.81
N LEU A 794 4.84 -12.31 6.67
CA LEU A 794 5.25 -13.71 6.86
C LEU A 794 4.22 -14.66 6.23
N ASN A 795 4.66 -15.51 5.32
CA ASN A 795 3.85 -16.56 4.69
C ASN A 795 4.40 -17.96 5.01
N ILE A 796 3.61 -18.76 5.72
CA ILE A 796 3.90 -20.16 6.06
C ILE A 796 2.85 -21.04 5.38
N ARG A 797 3.27 -22.02 4.57
CA ARG A 797 2.33 -22.85 3.80
C ARG A 797 2.76 -24.31 3.70
N GLY A 798 1.81 -25.24 3.86
CA GLY A 798 2.00 -26.66 3.52
C GLY A 798 2.98 -27.44 4.41
N LEU A 799 3.45 -26.83 5.50
CA LEU A 799 4.42 -27.44 6.41
C LEU A 799 3.83 -28.65 7.15
N LYS A 800 4.65 -29.66 7.35
CA LYS A 800 4.35 -30.83 8.19
C LYS A 800 5.32 -30.87 9.35
N VAL A 801 4.83 -30.64 10.57
CA VAL A 801 5.65 -30.57 11.78
C VAL A 801 5.25 -31.67 12.75
N ASP A 802 6.25 -32.39 13.25
CA ASP A 802 6.09 -33.43 14.26
C ASP A 802 7.21 -33.28 15.30
N THR A 803 6.86 -32.76 16.47
CA THR A 803 7.79 -32.24 17.47
C THR A 803 7.19 -32.46 18.86
N ASP A 804 8.00 -32.61 19.90
CA ASP A 804 7.51 -32.83 21.27
C ASP A 804 7.24 -31.56 22.08
N ARG A 805 7.75 -30.40 21.64
CA ARG A 805 7.47 -29.06 22.21
C ARG A 805 6.78 -28.14 21.18
N ASP A 806 6.91 -26.82 21.30
CA ASP A 806 6.10 -25.87 20.51
C ASP A 806 6.30 -26.04 18.99
N GLY A 807 5.20 -25.94 18.24
CA GLY A 807 5.19 -26.00 16.78
C GLY A 807 5.58 -24.67 16.15
N PHE A 808 4.58 -23.81 15.93
CA PHE A 808 4.78 -22.46 15.38
C PHE A 808 4.52 -21.39 16.44
N ASP A 809 5.58 -20.68 16.84
CA ASP A 809 5.50 -19.49 17.69
C ASP A 809 5.62 -18.21 16.85
N ILE A 810 4.52 -17.46 16.80
CA ILE A 810 4.37 -16.22 16.03
C ILE A 810 4.26 -15.07 17.02
N ASP A 811 5.40 -14.49 17.38
CA ASP A 811 5.55 -13.50 18.44
C ASP A 811 5.72 -12.09 17.89
N CYS A 812 4.96 -11.11 18.39
CA CYS A 812 5.05 -9.71 17.98
C CYS A 812 5.01 -9.47 16.43
N CYS A 813 4.37 -10.36 15.66
CA CYS A 813 4.45 -10.39 14.20
C CYS A 813 3.29 -9.65 13.50
N LYS A 814 3.49 -9.27 12.24
CA LYS A 814 2.51 -8.49 11.47
C LYS A 814 2.27 -9.08 10.07
N ASN A 815 1.04 -8.97 9.58
CA ASN A 815 0.62 -9.41 8.24
C ASN A 815 0.99 -10.89 7.97
N VAL A 816 0.55 -11.78 8.85
CA VAL A 816 0.94 -13.20 8.86
C VAL A 816 -0.13 -14.08 8.21
N ARG A 817 0.30 -15.00 7.35
CA ARG A 817 -0.54 -16.03 6.74
C ARG A 817 0.03 -17.41 7.05
N ILE A 818 -0.78 -18.28 7.63
CA ILE A 818 -0.49 -19.70 7.82
C ILE A 818 -1.58 -20.49 7.10
N SER A 819 -1.22 -21.28 6.09
CA SER A 819 -2.19 -22.09 5.34
C SER A 819 -1.77 -23.54 5.15
N ASP A 820 -2.74 -24.44 5.16
CA ASP A 820 -2.59 -25.82 4.67
C ASP A 820 -1.55 -26.66 5.45
N CYS A 821 -1.18 -26.25 6.67
CA CYS A 821 -0.16 -26.91 7.51
C CYS A 821 -0.74 -28.01 8.42
N THR A 822 0.08 -29.01 8.75
CA THR A 822 -0.23 -30.06 9.75
C THR A 822 0.82 -30.03 10.86
N VAL A 823 0.40 -29.84 12.12
CA VAL A 823 1.32 -29.68 13.26
C VAL A 823 0.95 -30.61 14.42
N ASN A 824 1.86 -31.52 14.76
CA ASN A 824 1.77 -32.38 15.92
C ASN A 824 2.68 -31.85 17.04
N SER A 825 2.10 -31.63 18.23
CA SER A 825 2.83 -31.34 19.47
C SER A 825 2.14 -32.01 20.66
N PRO A 826 2.62 -33.16 21.17
CA PRO A 826 1.97 -33.86 22.26
C PRO A 826 2.17 -33.20 23.63
N PHE A 827 3.22 -32.40 23.84
CA PHE A 827 3.48 -31.81 25.18
C PHE A 827 3.34 -30.28 25.24
N ASP A 828 3.26 -29.56 24.12
CA ASP A 828 3.10 -28.10 24.14
C ASP A 828 2.24 -27.52 22.98
N ASP A 829 2.30 -26.22 22.71
CA ASP A 829 1.35 -25.54 21.82
C ASP A 829 1.66 -25.81 20.33
N GLY A 830 0.62 -26.05 19.53
CA GLY A 830 0.77 -26.42 18.11
C GLY A 830 0.97 -25.20 17.20
N ILE A 831 0.03 -24.26 17.22
CA ILE A 831 0.17 -22.96 16.55
C ILE A 831 -0.16 -21.87 17.57
N CYS A 832 0.85 -21.11 17.96
CA CYS A 832 0.85 -20.22 19.11
C CYS A 832 1.13 -18.78 18.66
N LEU A 833 0.18 -17.88 18.87
CA LEU A 833 0.40 -16.44 18.69
C LEU A 833 0.85 -15.85 20.03
N LYS A 834 1.99 -15.14 20.05
CA LYS A 834 2.52 -14.45 21.23
C LYS A 834 2.70 -12.96 20.98
N SER A 835 2.83 -12.18 22.04
CA SER A 835 3.15 -10.75 21.99
C SER A 835 3.99 -10.38 23.22
N SER A 836 5.14 -11.03 23.34
CA SER A 836 6.06 -10.93 24.46
C SER A 836 6.75 -9.56 24.57
N PHE A 837 7.57 -9.37 25.61
CA PHE A 837 8.46 -8.23 25.73
C PHE A 837 9.88 -8.49 25.17
N ALA A 838 10.09 -9.59 24.44
CA ALA A 838 11.43 -10.02 23.98
C ALA A 838 12.13 -9.02 23.03
N LEU A 839 11.38 -8.11 22.41
CA LEU A 839 11.90 -7.02 21.57
C LEU A 839 12.24 -5.73 22.35
N GLY A 840 12.05 -5.71 23.67
CA GLY A 840 12.27 -4.54 24.54
C GLY A 840 11.16 -3.50 24.54
N TYR A 841 10.05 -3.78 23.86
CA TYR A 841 8.83 -2.99 23.87
C TYR A 841 7.62 -3.89 23.59
N ALA A 842 6.46 -3.51 24.10
CA ALA A 842 5.20 -4.21 23.84
C ALA A 842 4.78 -3.99 22.37
N LYS A 843 4.73 -5.08 21.59
CA LYS A 843 4.28 -5.07 20.19
C LYS A 843 3.20 -6.13 19.97
N ALA A 844 2.05 -5.72 19.44
CA ALA A 844 0.97 -6.66 19.14
C ALA A 844 1.39 -7.66 18.05
N THR A 845 0.83 -8.87 18.11
CA THR A 845 0.72 -9.75 16.93
C THR A 845 -0.58 -9.41 16.21
N GLU A 846 -0.49 -8.88 14.99
CA GLU A 846 -1.64 -8.28 14.29
C GLU A 846 -1.74 -8.65 12.80
N ASN A 847 -2.98 -8.62 12.28
CA ASN A 847 -3.32 -9.03 10.91
C ASN A 847 -2.87 -10.47 10.62
N VAL A 848 -3.43 -11.44 11.36
CA VAL A 848 -3.05 -12.86 11.26
C VAL A 848 -4.20 -13.70 10.71
N THR A 849 -3.92 -14.52 9.70
CA THR A 849 -4.85 -15.54 9.19
C THR A 849 -4.23 -16.93 9.33
N ILE A 850 -4.90 -17.81 10.06
CA ILE A 850 -4.60 -19.25 10.13
C ILE A 850 -5.76 -19.98 9.43
N THR A 851 -5.50 -20.71 8.33
CA THR A 851 -6.57 -21.41 7.60
C THR A 851 -6.18 -22.80 7.11
N ASN A 852 -7.16 -23.71 7.09
CA ASN A 852 -7.01 -25.08 6.57
C ASN A 852 -5.94 -25.90 7.33
N CYS A 853 -5.62 -25.52 8.57
CA CYS A 853 -4.58 -26.18 9.36
C CYS A 853 -5.15 -27.32 10.22
N GLN A 854 -4.33 -28.35 10.45
CA GLN A 854 -4.61 -29.38 11.44
C GLN A 854 -3.61 -29.30 12.60
N VAL A 855 -4.10 -29.38 13.83
CA VAL A 855 -3.27 -29.54 15.04
C VAL A 855 -3.62 -30.83 15.79
N SER A 856 -2.60 -31.48 16.36
CA SER A 856 -2.73 -32.79 17.01
C SER A 856 -1.71 -33.00 18.12
N GLY A 857 -1.93 -34.03 18.94
CA GLY A 857 -1.08 -34.42 20.05
C GLY A 857 -0.78 -35.92 20.11
N TYR A 858 -0.49 -36.54 18.96
CA TYR A 858 -0.02 -37.92 18.78
C TYR A 858 1.42 -38.11 19.29
N ASP A 859 1.82 -39.37 19.48
CA ASP A 859 3.19 -39.73 19.84
C ASP A 859 4.19 -39.19 18.79
N GLU A 860 5.28 -38.56 19.24
CA GLU A 860 6.23 -37.84 18.38
C GLU A 860 6.84 -38.75 17.29
N GLY A 861 6.81 -38.29 16.04
CA GLY A 861 7.24 -39.02 14.84
C GLY A 861 6.11 -39.78 14.13
N THR A 862 4.97 -39.99 14.79
CA THR A 862 3.86 -40.80 14.23
C THR A 862 2.85 -40.02 13.39
N LEU A 863 2.98 -38.69 13.31
CA LEU A 863 2.30 -37.90 12.28
C LEU A 863 2.99 -38.13 10.92
N LEU A 864 4.32 -38.12 10.89
CA LEU A 864 5.10 -38.26 9.66
C LEU A 864 5.20 -39.71 9.16
N ASP A 865 5.17 -40.71 10.04
CA ASP A 865 5.07 -42.14 9.63
C ASP A 865 3.64 -42.59 9.28
N GLY A 866 2.63 -41.76 9.60
CA GLY A 866 1.22 -42.01 9.30
C GLY A 866 0.53 -43.04 10.20
N THR A 867 1.12 -43.39 11.35
CA THR A 867 0.53 -44.34 12.32
C THR A 867 -0.27 -43.69 13.44
N PHE A 868 -0.12 -42.37 13.66
CA PHE A 868 -0.94 -41.54 14.56
C PHE A 868 -1.17 -42.12 15.96
N LYS A 869 -0.11 -42.63 16.58
CA LYS A 869 -0.20 -43.37 17.86
C LYS A 869 -0.50 -42.43 19.03
N ARG A 870 -1.00 -43.02 20.12
CA ARG A 870 -1.48 -42.32 21.32
C ARG A 870 -1.07 -43.08 22.59
N GLU A 871 0.03 -43.82 22.53
CA GLU A 871 0.50 -44.77 23.54
C GLU A 871 1.42 -44.11 24.57
N TYR A 872 2.11 -43.02 24.21
CA TYR A 872 3.12 -42.37 25.05
C TYR A 872 2.51 -41.32 25.98
N LYS A 873 2.84 -41.37 27.28
CA LYS A 873 2.37 -40.38 28.26
C LYS A 873 3.35 -40.08 29.39
N LYS A 874 3.81 -38.82 29.46
CA LYS A 874 3.64 -38.02 30.70
C LYS A 874 3.85 -36.51 30.50
N TYR A 875 2.75 -35.76 30.67
CA TYR A 875 2.74 -34.33 31.02
C TYR A 875 2.15 -34.17 32.45
N SER A 876 2.12 -32.95 33.00
CA SER A 876 1.74 -32.68 34.40
C SER A 876 0.37 -33.23 34.84
N ASP A 877 -0.61 -33.31 33.93
CA ASP A 877 -1.96 -33.86 34.17
C ASP A 877 -2.23 -35.20 33.45
N ASN A 878 -1.21 -35.80 32.83
CA ASN A 878 -1.28 -36.99 31.96
C ASN A 878 -2.17 -36.83 30.71
N THR A 879 -2.41 -35.60 30.24
CA THR A 879 -2.98 -35.32 28.92
C THR A 879 -1.90 -34.96 27.89
N THR A 880 -2.33 -34.69 26.66
CA THR A 880 -1.54 -34.17 25.54
C THR A 880 -1.93 -32.70 25.27
N THR A 881 -1.13 -31.93 24.52
CA THR A 881 -1.34 -30.47 24.31
C THR A 881 -1.86 -30.13 22.90
N GLY A 882 -1.03 -29.80 21.91
CA GLY A 882 -1.39 -29.80 20.48
C GLY A 882 -2.48 -28.81 20.05
N ARG A 883 -2.57 -27.63 20.68
CA ARG A 883 -3.65 -26.64 20.46
C ARG A 883 -3.30 -25.51 19.49
N ILE A 884 -4.31 -24.73 19.10
CA ILE A 884 -4.11 -23.37 18.54
C ILE A 884 -4.38 -22.36 19.67
N LYS A 885 -3.47 -21.40 19.85
CA LYS A 885 -3.44 -20.52 21.03
C LYS A 885 -3.11 -19.06 20.68
N MET A 886 -3.60 -18.15 21.51
CA MET A 886 -3.03 -16.80 21.70
C MET A 886 -2.57 -16.68 23.16
N GLY A 887 -1.34 -16.21 23.39
CA GLY A 887 -0.67 -16.17 24.70
C GLY A 887 0.39 -17.28 24.86
N THR A 888 0.89 -17.56 26.06
CA THR A 888 0.60 -16.92 27.35
C THR A 888 1.17 -15.50 27.41
N GLU A 889 2.34 -15.31 26.79
CA GLU A 889 3.12 -14.08 26.72
C GLU A 889 2.34 -13.05 25.89
N SER A 890 1.80 -12.04 26.59
CA SER A 890 0.69 -11.23 26.10
C SER A 890 0.82 -9.74 26.43
N ASN A 891 2.05 -9.21 26.44
CA ASN A 891 2.34 -7.80 26.76
C ASN A 891 1.85 -6.83 25.67
N GLY A 892 2.04 -7.20 24.40
CA GLY A 892 1.69 -6.36 23.24
C GLY A 892 0.26 -6.54 22.74
N GLY A 893 -0.34 -7.71 22.98
CA GLY A 893 -1.70 -8.04 22.55
C GLY A 893 -1.81 -8.74 21.18
N PHE A 894 -3.06 -9.02 20.81
CA PHE A 894 -3.47 -9.74 19.60
C PHE A 894 -4.59 -8.95 18.93
N LYS A 895 -4.46 -8.67 17.63
CA LYS A 895 -5.41 -7.82 16.92
C LYS A 895 -5.70 -8.29 15.50
N ASN A 896 -6.98 -8.28 15.11
CA ASN A 896 -7.42 -8.65 13.76
C ASN A 896 -6.91 -10.05 13.37
N VAL A 897 -7.41 -11.07 14.08
CA VAL A 897 -6.99 -12.46 13.92
C VAL A 897 -8.15 -13.31 13.41
N THR A 898 -7.93 -14.04 12.32
CA THR A 898 -8.88 -15.00 11.74
C THR A 898 -8.33 -16.42 11.82
N ILE A 899 -9.13 -17.35 12.35
CA ILE A 899 -8.84 -18.79 12.37
C ILE A 899 -9.99 -19.51 11.66
N SER A 900 -9.74 -20.15 10.52
CA SER A 900 -10.80 -20.72 9.67
C SER A 900 -10.51 -22.13 9.15
N ASN A 901 -11.53 -22.98 9.11
CA ASN A 901 -11.47 -24.31 8.48
C ASN A 901 -10.41 -25.25 9.11
N CYS A 902 -10.14 -25.11 10.42
CA CYS A 902 -9.09 -25.87 11.10
C CYS A 902 -9.62 -27.14 11.80
N ILE A 903 -8.77 -28.16 11.88
CA ILE A 903 -9.06 -29.47 12.48
C ILE A 903 -8.20 -29.68 13.74
N PHE A 904 -8.83 -30.19 14.80
CA PHE A 904 -8.19 -30.55 16.07
C PHE A 904 -8.49 -32.02 16.35
N ASP A 905 -7.47 -32.87 16.50
CA ASP A 905 -7.66 -34.27 16.92
C ASP A 905 -6.70 -34.64 18.04
N TYR A 906 -7.24 -35.20 19.13
CA TYR A 906 -6.50 -35.60 20.32
C TYR A 906 -5.60 -34.46 20.87
N SER A 907 -6.23 -33.33 21.21
CA SER A 907 -5.54 -32.11 21.65
C SER A 907 -6.36 -31.28 22.67
N ARG A 908 -5.89 -30.07 23.02
CA ARG A 908 -6.52 -29.13 23.98
C ARG A 908 -7.33 -28.00 23.34
N GLY A 909 -7.89 -28.21 22.14
CA GLY A 909 -8.84 -27.27 21.54
C GLY A 909 -8.26 -25.87 21.30
N LEU A 910 -9.03 -24.83 21.61
CA LEU A 910 -8.67 -23.41 21.45
C LEU A 910 -8.36 -22.75 22.79
N ALA A 911 -7.32 -21.90 22.83
CA ALA A 911 -7.00 -21.04 23.98
C ALA A 911 -6.74 -19.58 23.56
N LEU A 912 -7.45 -18.63 24.16
CA LEU A 912 -7.33 -17.19 23.88
C LEU A 912 -6.99 -16.47 25.21
N GLU A 913 -5.71 -16.23 25.46
CA GLU A 913 -5.19 -15.73 26.73
C GLU A 913 -4.59 -14.33 26.57
N THR A 914 -5.05 -13.37 27.36
CA THR A 914 -4.28 -12.16 27.68
C THR A 914 -4.18 -11.98 29.18
N VAL A 915 -2.95 -12.00 29.70
CA VAL A 915 -2.65 -12.01 31.13
C VAL A 915 -1.49 -11.08 31.53
N ASP A 916 -0.74 -10.55 30.56
CA ASP A 916 0.42 -9.67 30.81
C ASP A 916 0.22 -8.21 30.34
N GLY A 917 -1.03 -7.81 30.09
CA GLY A 917 -1.45 -6.41 29.91
C GLY A 917 -1.88 -5.99 28.50
N GLY A 918 -1.70 -6.85 27.50
CA GLY A 918 -2.08 -6.57 26.11
C GLY A 918 -3.58 -6.64 25.84
N LEU A 919 -4.01 -5.99 24.74
CA LEU A 919 -5.38 -6.12 24.22
C LEU A 919 -5.51 -7.42 23.44
N LEU A 920 -6.57 -8.20 23.63
CA LEU A 920 -6.97 -9.29 22.74
C LEU A 920 -8.29 -8.86 22.10
N GLU A 921 -8.23 -8.35 20.86
CA GLU A 921 -9.41 -7.78 20.19
C GLU A 921 -9.52 -8.08 18.70
N ASP A 922 -10.75 -8.02 18.18
CA ASP A 922 -11.09 -8.25 16.77
C ASP A 922 -10.68 -9.67 16.30
N VAL A 923 -11.23 -10.70 16.96
CA VAL A 923 -10.91 -12.11 16.71
C VAL A 923 -12.12 -12.85 16.13
N THR A 924 -11.94 -13.51 14.98
CA THR A 924 -12.96 -14.36 14.35
C THR A 924 -12.46 -15.79 14.21
N ILE A 925 -13.22 -16.76 14.73
CA ILE A 925 -12.94 -18.18 14.63
C ILE A 925 -14.15 -18.88 14.01
N THR A 926 -13.97 -19.56 12.87
CA THR A 926 -15.08 -20.23 12.17
C THR A 926 -14.72 -21.58 11.54
N ASN A 927 -15.73 -22.42 11.36
CA ASN A 927 -15.66 -23.70 10.63
C ASN A 927 -14.65 -24.67 11.27
N ILE A 928 -14.75 -24.87 12.59
CA ILE A 928 -13.79 -25.65 13.36
C ILE A 928 -14.35 -27.05 13.65
N THR A 929 -13.56 -28.09 13.39
CA THR A 929 -13.89 -29.47 13.75
C THR A 929 -12.90 -29.99 14.81
N MET A 930 -13.43 -30.50 15.92
CA MET A 930 -12.63 -31.01 17.04
C MET A 930 -13.03 -32.44 17.42
N ARG A 931 -12.04 -33.31 17.69
CA ARG A 931 -12.23 -34.68 18.13
C ARG A 931 -11.28 -35.06 19.27
N ASP A 932 -11.78 -35.90 20.18
CA ASP A 932 -11.04 -36.50 21.29
C ASP A 932 -10.33 -35.49 22.20
N ILE A 933 -10.91 -34.29 22.33
CA ILE A 933 -10.34 -33.20 23.13
C ILE A 933 -10.14 -33.62 24.59
N VAL A 934 -8.93 -33.41 25.11
CA VAL A 934 -8.47 -33.88 26.42
C VAL A 934 -8.49 -32.80 27.52
N ASN A 935 -8.95 -31.60 27.18
CA ASN A 935 -8.99 -30.43 28.04
C ASN A 935 -10.26 -29.59 27.72
N ALA A 936 -10.29 -28.28 28.00
CA ALA A 936 -11.38 -27.41 27.57
C ALA A 936 -11.39 -27.26 26.02
N PRO A 937 -12.55 -27.42 25.32
CA PRO A 937 -12.60 -27.20 23.87
C PRO A 937 -12.41 -25.74 23.46
N ILE A 938 -12.95 -24.82 24.27
CA ILE A 938 -12.78 -23.37 24.13
C ILE A 938 -12.37 -22.83 25.50
N PHE A 939 -11.20 -22.19 25.56
CA PHE A 939 -10.72 -21.44 26.71
C PHE A 939 -10.50 -19.98 26.32
N ILE A 940 -11.11 -19.04 27.04
CA ILE A 940 -10.86 -17.60 26.90
C ILE A 940 -10.55 -17.04 28.29
N ARG A 941 -9.41 -16.35 28.41
CA ARG A 941 -8.90 -15.85 29.68
C ARG A 941 -8.38 -14.42 29.55
N LEU A 942 -9.04 -13.50 30.25
CA LEU A 942 -8.45 -12.23 30.65
C LEU A 942 -7.95 -12.38 32.10
N GLY A 943 -6.72 -11.97 32.39
CA GLY A 943 -6.11 -12.09 33.71
C GLY A 943 -5.01 -11.06 33.96
N ALA A 944 -4.28 -11.24 35.06
CA ALA A 944 -3.28 -10.32 35.59
C ALA A 944 -2.04 -11.05 36.13
N ARG A 945 -1.47 -11.96 35.32
CA ARG A 945 -0.13 -12.56 35.54
C ARG A 945 0.94 -11.47 35.55
N MET A 946 0.77 -10.44 34.72
CA MET A 946 1.61 -9.24 34.62
C MET A 946 3.11 -9.54 34.51
N ARG A 947 3.49 -10.57 33.73
CA ARG A 947 4.89 -10.87 33.44
C ARG A 947 5.41 -9.87 32.41
N GLY A 948 5.90 -8.73 32.88
CA GLY A 948 6.40 -7.61 32.07
C GLY A 948 6.86 -6.45 32.95
N PRO A 949 7.18 -5.28 32.37
CA PRO A 949 7.53 -4.09 33.14
C PRO A 949 6.37 -3.58 34.02
N ASP A 950 6.68 -3.06 35.20
CA ASP A 950 5.72 -2.56 36.21
C ASP A 950 4.80 -1.41 35.71
N THR A 951 5.07 -0.85 34.53
CA THR A 951 4.26 0.19 33.88
C THR A 951 3.05 -0.35 33.11
N LEU A 952 2.92 -1.66 32.93
CA LEU A 952 1.78 -2.28 32.25
C LEU A 952 0.56 -2.35 33.17
N ALA A 953 -0.61 -2.02 32.63
CA ALA A 953 -1.90 -2.21 33.29
C ALA A 953 -2.53 -3.56 32.86
N VAL A 954 -3.57 -4.01 33.57
CA VAL A 954 -4.39 -5.16 33.12
C VAL A 954 -4.99 -4.86 31.74
N GLY A 955 -4.93 -5.85 30.85
CA GLY A 955 -5.40 -5.72 29.47
C GLY A 955 -6.94 -5.74 29.34
N ALA A 956 -7.39 -5.94 28.10
CA ALA A 956 -8.80 -6.15 27.78
C ALA A 956 -8.94 -7.27 26.74
N CYS A 957 -10.05 -7.99 26.77
CA CYS A 957 -10.32 -9.14 25.91
C CYS A 957 -11.74 -8.98 25.34
N ARG A 958 -11.88 -8.73 24.04
CA ARG A 958 -13.16 -8.24 23.50
C ARG A 958 -13.39 -8.42 22.00
N ARG A 959 -14.65 -8.30 21.56
CA ARG A 959 -15.08 -8.40 20.15
C ARG A 959 -14.59 -9.72 19.53
N ILE A 960 -15.04 -10.82 20.11
CA ILE A 960 -14.67 -12.18 19.72
C ILE A 960 -15.90 -12.86 19.11
N ILE A 961 -15.74 -13.38 17.89
CA ILE A 961 -16.79 -14.10 17.15
C ILE A 961 -16.36 -15.56 17.00
N LEU A 962 -17.10 -16.48 17.61
CA LEU A 962 -16.94 -17.92 17.50
C LEU A 962 -18.13 -18.50 16.74
N SER A 963 -17.91 -19.16 15.61
CA SER A 963 -19.03 -19.71 14.83
C SER A 963 -18.76 -21.04 14.14
N ASN A 964 -19.81 -21.82 13.88
CA ASN A 964 -19.71 -23.07 13.10
C ASN A 964 -18.68 -24.06 13.68
N ILE A 965 -18.77 -24.36 14.98
CA ILE A 965 -17.81 -25.20 15.71
C ILE A 965 -18.46 -26.53 16.10
N VAL A 966 -17.86 -27.66 15.71
CA VAL A 966 -18.34 -29.01 16.04
C VAL A 966 -17.28 -29.77 16.82
N VAL A 967 -17.65 -30.28 17.99
CA VAL A 967 -16.73 -30.94 18.94
C VAL A 967 -17.29 -32.29 19.39
N TYR A 968 -16.49 -33.35 19.30
CA TYR A 968 -16.86 -34.70 19.76
C TYR A 968 -15.85 -35.30 20.75
N ASN A 969 -16.36 -36.06 21.72
CA ASN A 969 -15.59 -36.77 22.76
C ASN A 969 -14.74 -35.83 23.64
N ALA A 970 -15.26 -34.65 23.97
CA ALA A 970 -14.61 -33.67 24.83
C ALA A 970 -14.48 -34.13 26.29
N ASP A 971 -13.43 -33.69 26.98
CA ASP A 971 -13.15 -34.06 28.37
C ASP A 971 -14.23 -33.58 29.34
N ALA A 972 -14.67 -34.47 30.24
CA ALA A 972 -15.74 -34.17 31.18
C ALA A 972 -15.32 -33.20 32.30
N ARG A 973 -14.01 -33.04 32.58
CA ARG A 973 -13.52 -32.24 33.71
C ARG A 973 -13.82 -30.75 33.55
N TYR A 974 -13.64 -30.19 32.35
CA TYR A 974 -13.45 -28.75 32.19
C TYR A 974 -14.64 -27.98 31.60
N GLY A 975 -15.44 -28.60 30.72
CA GLY A 975 -16.34 -27.84 29.85
C GLY A 975 -15.57 -26.85 28.96
N SER A 976 -16.25 -25.83 28.45
CA SER A 976 -15.61 -24.64 27.87
C SER A 976 -15.61 -23.52 28.92
N ILE A 977 -14.50 -22.80 29.05
CA ILE A 977 -14.27 -21.83 30.14
C ILE A 977 -13.97 -20.45 29.55
N ILE A 978 -14.82 -19.47 29.86
CA ILE A 978 -14.66 -18.07 29.47
C ILE A 978 -14.63 -17.26 30.77
N SER A 979 -13.46 -16.75 31.17
CA SER A 979 -13.31 -16.06 32.46
C SER A 979 -12.46 -14.79 32.36
N GLY A 980 -13.10 -13.63 32.59
CA GLY A 980 -12.42 -12.42 33.03
C GLY A 980 -12.01 -12.49 34.50
N ILE A 981 -11.72 -11.33 35.10
CA ILE A 981 -11.39 -11.17 36.53
C ILE A 981 -12.20 -10.00 37.12
N PRO A 982 -12.32 -9.89 38.46
CA PRO A 982 -13.05 -8.80 39.09
C PRO A 982 -12.59 -7.41 38.58
N GLY A 983 -13.54 -6.58 38.15
CA GLY A 983 -13.28 -5.26 37.57
C GLY A 983 -12.87 -5.26 36.09
N HIS A 984 -12.50 -6.39 35.49
CA HIS A 984 -12.08 -6.52 34.09
C HIS A 984 -12.85 -7.65 33.39
N ALA A 985 -13.97 -7.28 32.76
CA ALA A 985 -14.81 -8.22 32.01
C ALA A 985 -14.23 -8.54 30.62
N ILE A 986 -14.61 -9.69 30.08
CA ILE A 986 -14.53 -9.99 28.65
C ILE A 986 -15.74 -9.32 27.97
N GLU A 987 -15.54 -8.52 26.91
CA GLU A 987 -16.60 -7.71 26.29
C GLU A 987 -16.98 -8.21 24.87
N ASP A 988 -18.24 -8.06 24.46
CA ASP A 988 -18.70 -8.32 23.08
C ASP A 988 -18.35 -9.74 22.55
N LEU A 989 -18.70 -10.78 23.31
CA LEU A 989 -18.49 -12.18 22.92
C LEU A 989 -19.72 -12.73 22.18
N GLN A 990 -19.55 -13.11 20.92
CA GLN A 990 -20.58 -13.70 20.08
C GLN A 990 -20.27 -15.17 19.76
N MET A 991 -21.25 -16.05 19.93
CA MET A 991 -21.13 -17.49 19.76
C MET A 991 -22.32 -18.01 18.96
N SER A 992 -22.10 -18.62 17.78
CA SER A 992 -23.19 -19.06 16.90
C SER A 992 -22.98 -20.43 16.24
N ASN A 993 -24.03 -21.25 16.14
CA ASN A 993 -23.99 -22.57 15.49
C ASN A 993 -22.85 -23.47 16.04
N ILE A 994 -22.89 -23.77 17.34
CA ILE A 994 -21.86 -24.57 18.03
C ILE A 994 -22.48 -25.86 18.57
N SER A 995 -21.85 -27.01 18.34
CA SER A 995 -22.32 -28.32 18.83
C SER A 995 -21.20 -29.09 19.53
N ILE A 996 -21.39 -29.43 20.81
CA ILE A 996 -20.37 -30.14 21.63
C ILE A 996 -20.94 -31.40 22.29
N TYR A 997 -20.22 -32.52 22.15
CA TYR A 997 -20.48 -33.78 22.84
C TYR A 997 -19.39 -34.10 23.86
N TYR A 998 -19.72 -33.98 25.15
CA TYR A 998 -18.84 -34.27 26.27
C TYR A 998 -18.90 -35.75 26.70
N LYS A 999 -17.83 -36.23 27.35
CA LYS A 999 -17.77 -37.57 27.94
C LYS A 999 -18.77 -37.79 29.10
N GLY A 1000 -19.20 -36.71 29.77
CA GLY A 1000 -20.15 -36.75 30.91
C GLY A 1000 -19.60 -37.43 32.17
N GLY A 1001 -20.45 -37.63 33.17
CA GLY A 1001 -20.11 -38.29 34.43
C GLY A 1001 -19.92 -37.39 35.66
N GLY A 1002 -20.24 -36.10 35.59
CA GLY A 1002 -20.20 -35.19 36.74
C GLY A 1002 -21.39 -35.34 37.70
N THR A 1003 -21.16 -35.04 38.99
CA THR A 1003 -22.12 -35.24 40.09
C THR A 1003 -22.79 -33.96 40.55
N GLN A 1004 -23.88 -34.08 41.32
CA GLN A 1004 -24.59 -32.94 41.92
C GLN A 1004 -23.72 -32.13 42.89
N GLU A 1005 -22.75 -32.77 43.56
CA GLU A 1005 -21.76 -32.12 44.43
C GLU A 1005 -20.84 -31.21 43.61
N MET A 1006 -20.37 -31.68 42.45
CA MET A 1006 -19.52 -30.91 41.54
C MET A 1006 -20.23 -29.65 41.02
N ALA A 1007 -21.56 -29.72 40.83
CA ALA A 1007 -22.37 -28.58 40.42
C ALA A 1007 -22.41 -27.43 41.46
N GLY A 1008 -22.12 -27.73 42.74
CA GLY A 1008 -22.06 -26.76 43.82
C GLY A 1008 -20.66 -26.16 44.07
N ARG A 1009 -19.65 -26.50 43.26
CA ARG A 1009 -18.27 -26.04 43.45
C ARG A 1009 -18.09 -24.57 43.05
N GLU A 1010 -17.80 -23.72 44.02
CA GLU A 1010 -17.22 -22.39 43.77
C GLU A 1010 -15.80 -22.53 43.19
N VAL A 1011 -15.49 -21.72 42.17
CA VAL A 1011 -14.21 -21.75 41.43
C VAL A 1011 -13.41 -20.50 41.77
N PRO A 1012 -12.17 -20.60 42.29
CA PRO A 1012 -11.36 -19.41 42.61
C PRO A 1012 -11.05 -18.52 41.42
N GLU A 1013 -10.60 -17.28 41.67
CA GLU A 1013 -10.36 -16.29 40.61
C GLU A 1013 -9.09 -16.50 39.81
N PHE A 1014 -8.01 -17.00 40.45
CA PHE A 1014 -6.73 -17.31 39.79
C PHE A 1014 -6.21 -16.16 38.89
N GLU A 1015 -6.33 -14.92 39.38
CA GLU A 1015 -6.06 -13.70 38.59
C GLU A 1015 -4.61 -13.63 38.11
N LYS A 1016 -3.67 -13.96 39.00
CA LYS A 1016 -2.21 -13.84 38.80
C LYS A 1016 -1.53 -15.17 38.45
N ASP A 1017 -2.32 -16.23 38.31
CA ASP A 1017 -1.84 -17.58 38.02
C ASP A 1017 -1.49 -17.74 36.54
N TYR A 1018 -0.73 -18.79 36.22
CA TYR A 1018 -0.54 -19.23 34.84
C TYR A 1018 -1.89 -19.70 34.26
N PRO A 1019 -2.37 -19.15 33.13
CA PRO A 1019 -3.71 -19.43 32.61
C PRO A 1019 -3.76 -20.78 31.87
N GLU A 1020 -4.14 -21.84 32.57
CA GLU A 1020 -4.48 -23.14 31.95
C GLU A 1020 -5.74 -23.70 32.63
N PRO A 1021 -6.69 -24.34 31.90
CA PRO A 1021 -7.92 -24.88 32.49
C PRO A 1021 -7.70 -25.87 33.64
N TYR A 1022 -6.55 -26.56 33.69
CA TYR A 1022 -6.23 -27.45 34.81
C TYR A 1022 -6.09 -26.72 36.16
N ARG A 1023 -5.79 -25.40 36.17
CA ARG A 1023 -5.79 -24.56 37.39
C ARG A 1023 -7.19 -24.37 37.95
N PHE A 1024 -8.16 -24.12 37.07
CA PHE A 1024 -9.57 -24.00 37.43
C PHE A 1024 -10.13 -25.32 37.97
N GLY A 1025 -9.60 -26.46 37.49
CA GLY A 1025 -9.89 -27.79 38.01
C GLY A 1025 -11.15 -28.40 37.39
N LEU A 1026 -11.88 -29.23 38.15
CA LEU A 1026 -13.15 -29.79 37.68
C LEU A 1026 -14.25 -28.73 37.77
N MET A 1027 -14.83 -28.34 36.63
CA MET A 1027 -15.75 -27.21 36.54
C MET A 1027 -17.20 -27.55 36.93
N PRO A 1028 -17.94 -26.62 37.56
CA PRO A 1028 -19.30 -26.84 38.03
C PRO A 1028 -20.35 -26.90 36.91
N ALA A 1029 -20.04 -26.41 35.71
CA ALA A 1029 -20.81 -26.68 34.49
C ALA A 1029 -20.11 -27.71 33.62
N TYR A 1030 -20.87 -28.53 32.88
CA TYR A 1030 -20.28 -29.46 31.91
C TYR A 1030 -20.10 -28.84 30.51
N GLY A 1031 -20.96 -27.87 30.14
CA GLY A 1031 -21.00 -27.28 28.80
C GLY A 1031 -20.17 -26.01 28.69
N PHE A 1032 -20.64 -24.93 29.31
CA PHE A 1032 -19.98 -23.62 29.33
C PHE A 1032 -20.00 -22.99 30.73
N PHE A 1033 -18.87 -22.45 31.15
CA PHE A 1033 -18.72 -21.58 32.32
C PHE A 1033 -18.31 -20.19 31.85
N PHE A 1034 -19.16 -19.19 32.09
CA PHE A 1034 -18.91 -17.78 31.82
C PHE A 1034 -18.74 -17.04 33.14
N ARG A 1035 -17.62 -16.32 33.33
CA ARG A 1035 -17.42 -15.44 34.47
C ARG A 1035 -16.78 -14.10 34.11
N HIS A 1036 -17.26 -13.00 34.69
CA HIS A 1036 -16.84 -11.62 34.37
C HIS A 1036 -16.91 -11.38 32.85
N VAL A 1037 -18.13 -11.42 32.30
CA VAL A 1037 -18.40 -11.24 30.86
C VAL A 1037 -19.51 -10.20 30.68
N LYS A 1038 -19.39 -9.35 29.65
CA LYS A 1038 -20.40 -8.35 29.28
C LYS A 1038 -20.68 -8.39 27.78
N GLY A 1039 -21.95 -8.30 27.38
CA GLY A 1039 -22.34 -8.33 25.97
C GLY A 1039 -22.19 -9.73 25.38
N LEU A 1040 -22.81 -10.71 26.04
CA LEU A 1040 -22.71 -12.14 25.72
C LEU A 1040 -23.88 -12.56 24.82
N SER A 1041 -23.57 -12.94 23.58
CA SER A 1041 -24.57 -13.36 22.57
C SER A 1041 -24.34 -14.83 22.19
N VAL A 1042 -25.30 -15.71 22.46
CA VAL A 1042 -25.18 -17.17 22.31
C VAL A 1042 -26.37 -17.73 21.54
N HIS A 1043 -26.18 -18.01 20.25
CA HIS A 1043 -27.25 -18.38 19.32
C HIS A 1043 -27.04 -19.79 18.71
N ASP A 1044 -28.08 -20.61 18.63
CA ASP A 1044 -28.03 -21.96 18.01
C ASP A 1044 -26.89 -22.85 18.57
N VAL A 1045 -26.70 -22.84 19.90
CA VAL A 1045 -25.67 -23.62 20.61
C VAL A 1045 -26.27 -24.88 21.24
N LYS A 1046 -25.60 -26.02 21.07
CA LYS A 1046 -26.09 -27.35 21.45
C LYS A 1046 -25.03 -28.13 22.24
N VAL A 1047 -25.35 -28.51 23.48
CA VAL A 1047 -24.41 -29.26 24.35
C VAL A 1047 -25.02 -30.57 24.86
N SER A 1048 -24.30 -31.66 24.63
CA SER A 1048 -24.73 -33.04 24.89
C SER A 1048 -23.68 -33.82 25.68
N PHE A 1049 -24.08 -34.94 26.28
CA PHE A 1049 -23.19 -35.82 27.05
C PHE A 1049 -23.41 -37.31 26.76
N MET A 1050 -22.33 -38.08 26.78
CA MET A 1050 -22.33 -39.53 26.50
C MET A 1050 -22.51 -40.42 27.74
N LYS A 1051 -22.43 -39.85 28.94
CA LYS A 1051 -22.71 -40.49 30.24
C LYS A 1051 -23.48 -39.52 31.12
N ASP A 1052 -24.36 -40.05 31.96
CA ASP A 1052 -25.16 -39.32 32.95
C ASP A 1052 -24.37 -38.18 33.61
N GLU A 1053 -24.97 -37.00 33.62
CA GLU A 1053 -24.33 -35.75 34.01
C GLU A 1053 -25.32 -34.92 34.83
N LEU A 1054 -24.92 -34.56 36.05
CA LEU A 1054 -25.76 -33.85 37.02
C LEU A 1054 -25.40 -32.36 37.16
N ARG A 1055 -24.31 -31.91 36.54
CA ARG A 1055 -23.98 -30.48 36.46
C ARG A 1055 -24.92 -29.74 35.51
N PRO A 1056 -25.16 -28.42 35.72
CA PRO A 1056 -25.75 -27.56 34.71
C PRO A 1056 -24.95 -27.59 33.40
N ALA A 1057 -25.64 -27.35 32.29
CA ALA A 1057 -25.02 -27.20 30.98
C ALA A 1057 -24.32 -25.85 30.85
N PHE A 1058 -24.94 -24.78 31.38
CA PHE A 1058 -24.38 -23.43 31.40
C PHE A 1058 -24.32 -22.88 32.82
N MET A 1059 -23.24 -22.20 33.17
CA MET A 1059 -23.14 -21.41 34.40
C MET A 1059 -22.63 -20.02 34.07
N LEU A 1060 -23.36 -19.00 34.53
CA LEU A 1060 -23.03 -17.58 34.39
C LEU A 1060 -22.83 -17.00 35.78
N ASP A 1061 -21.64 -16.47 36.04
CA ASP A 1061 -21.22 -15.90 37.33
C ASP A 1061 -20.69 -14.47 37.09
N HIS A 1062 -21.29 -13.43 37.66
CA HIS A 1062 -20.92 -12.03 37.38
C HIS A 1062 -20.95 -11.69 35.88
N VAL A 1063 -22.13 -11.78 35.25
CA VAL A 1063 -22.31 -11.60 33.78
C VAL A 1063 -23.39 -10.56 33.47
N ALA A 1064 -23.16 -9.68 32.50
CA ALA A 1064 -24.10 -8.62 32.11
C ALA A 1064 -24.40 -8.60 30.60
N ASP A 1065 -25.55 -8.03 30.21
CA ASP A 1065 -26.03 -7.90 28.82
C ASP A 1065 -26.00 -9.25 28.07
N VAL A 1066 -26.90 -10.17 28.44
CA VAL A 1066 -26.91 -11.56 27.94
C VAL A 1066 -28.10 -11.82 27.01
N SER A 1067 -27.81 -12.30 25.81
CA SER A 1067 -28.80 -12.76 24.81
C SER A 1067 -28.54 -14.22 24.44
N MET A 1068 -29.43 -15.13 24.85
CA MET A 1068 -29.41 -16.54 24.46
C MET A 1068 -30.61 -16.88 23.57
N TYR A 1069 -30.38 -17.53 22.43
CA TYR A 1069 -31.41 -17.86 21.45
C TYR A 1069 -31.22 -19.26 20.88
N GLN A 1070 -32.24 -20.13 20.94
CA GLN A 1070 -32.15 -21.53 20.48
C GLN A 1070 -30.94 -22.28 21.08
N VAL A 1071 -30.75 -22.14 22.39
CA VAL A 1071 -29.66 -22.79 23.15
C VAL A 1071 -30.18 -24.08 23.78
N ASP A 1072 -29.91 -25.22 23.14
CA ASP A 1072 -30.38 -26.53 23.58
C ASP A 1072 -29.32 -27.26 24.41
N ALA A 1073 -29.75 -27.98 25.46
CA ALA A 1073 -28.88 -28.90 26.17
C ALA A 1073 -29.57 -30.22 26.53
N GLN A 1074 -28.76 -31.26 26.63
CA GLN A 1074 -29.12 -32.50 27.31
C GLN A 1074 -29.07 -32.27 28.83
N LYS A 1075 -30.02 -32.83 29.59
CA LYS A 1075 -29.96 -32.84 31.07
C LYS A 1075 -30.60 -34.09 31.65
N MET A 1076 -30.12 -34.51 32.82
CA MET A 1076 -30.78 -35.52 33.64
C MET A 1076 -32.01 -34.92 34.36
N PRO A 1077 -33.03 -35.71 34.75
CA PRO A 1077 -34.25 -35.17 35.37
C PRO A 1077 -34.03 -34.38 36.67
N ALA A 1078 -32.98 -34.72 37.43
CA ALA A 1078 -32.60 -34.03 38.66
C ALA A 1078 -31.67 -32.82 38.45
N ALA A 1079 -31.21 -32.57 37.22
CA ALA A 1079 -30.21 -31.55 36.92
C ALA A 1079 -30.84 -30.20 36.52
N ALA A 1080 -30.12 -29.13 36.85
CA ALA A 1080 -30.27 -27.81 36.23
C ALA A 1080 -29.91 -27.86 34.74
N LEU A 1081 -30.40 -26.91 33.96
CA LEU A 1081 -29.88 -26.62 32.61
C LEU A 1081 -28.99 -25.37 32.66
N ILE A 1082 -29.43 -24.29 33.33
CA ILE A 1082 -28.63 -23.07 33.54
C ILE A 1082 -28.56 -22.72 35.04
N SER A 1083 -27.37 -22.31 35.48
CA SER A 1083 -27.13 -21.70 36.79
C SER A 1083 -26.72 -20.23 36.61
N LEU A 1084 -27.38 -19.32 37.32
CA LEU A 1084 -27.13 -17.88 37.28
C LEU A 1084 -26.70 -17.38 38.66
N LYS A 1085 -25.61 -16.62 38.73
CA LYS A 1085 -25.08 -15.96 39.93
C LYS A 1085 -24.63 -14.54 39.55
N GLU A 1086 -25.18 -13.54 40.21
CA GLU A 1086 -24.90 -12.12 39.97
C GLU A 1086 -24.98 -11.71 38.48
N VAL A 1087 -26.08 -12.06 37.83
CA VAL A 1087 -26.32 -11.83 36.39
C VAL A 1087 -27.25 -10.63 36.17
N GLN A 1088 -26.97 -9.80 35.16
CA GLN A 1088 -27.75 -8.61 34.80
C GLN A 1088 -28.21 -8.65 33.33
N GLN A 1089 -29.39 -8.09 33.04
CA GLN A 1089 -29.99 -8.00 31.70
C GLN A 1089 -29.96 -9.34 30.93
N PHE A 1090 -30.49 -10.39 31.56
CA PHE A 1090 -30.48 -11.75 31.03
C PHE A 1090 -31.73 -12.05 30.19
N ASN A 1091 -31.51 -12.59 29.00
CA ASN A 1091 -32.54 -13.01 28.06
C ASN A 1091 -32.28 -14.42 27.55
N ILE A 1092 -33.30 -15.28 27.54
CA ILE A 1092 -33.28 -16.57 26.83
C ILE A 1092 -34.60 -16.83 26.12
N TYR A 1093 -34.53 -17.18 24.83
CA TYR A 1093 -35.71 -17.43 23.99
C TYR A 1093 -35.56 -18.68 23.09
N ARG A 1094 -36.65 -19.42 22.90
CA ARG A 1094 -36.77 -20.60 22.00
C ARG A 1094 -35.81 -21.76 22.30
N SER A 1095 -35.31 -21.85 23.53
CA SER A 1095 -34.37 -22.89 23.98
C SER A 1095 -35.11 -24.13 24.49
N LYS A 1096 -34.77 -25.33 23.99
CA LYS A 1096 -35.48 -26.56 24.35
C LYS A 1096 -35.29 -26.94 25.81
N GLY A 1097 -36.40 -27.01 26.56
CA GLY A 1097 -36.42 -27.43 27.97
C GLY A 1097 -36.35 -26.30 28.98
N ILE A 1098 -36.21 -25.05 28.52
CA ILE A 1098 -36.37 -23.82 29.30
C ILE A 1098 -37.62 -23.08 28.81
N LYS A 1099 -38.22 -22.25 29.67
CA LYS A 1099 -39.24 -21.28 29.27
C LYS A 1099 -38.56 -19.97 28.87
N ASP A 1100 -39.03 -19.35 27.80
CA ASP A 1100 -38.64 -17.99 27.41
C ASP A 1100 -38.68 -17.05 28.63
N THR A 1101 -37.53 -16.43 28.95
CA THR A 1101 -37.29 -15.75 30.24
C THR A 1101 -36.47 -14.48 30.03
N THR A 1102 -36.92 -13.40 30.66
CA THR A 1102 -36.27 -12.07 30.71
C THR A 1102 -36.07 -11.69 32.17
N LEU A 1103 -34.88 -11.24 32.56
CA LEU A 1103 -34.54 -10.82 33.93
C LEU A 1103 -33.65 -9.57 33.91
N ASP A 1104 -34.07 -8.49 34.58
CA ASP A 1104 -33.23 -7.31 34.74
C ASP A 1104 -31.97 -7.60 35.58
N SER A 1105 -32.12 -8.43 36.62
CA SER A 1105 -31.06 -8.85 37.53
C SER A 1105 -31.40 -10.17 38.24
N SER A 1106 -30.38 -10.97 38.59
CA SER A 1106 -30.49 -12.20 39.38
C SER A 1106 -29.27 -12.38 40.29
N GLU A 1107 -29.46 -12.30 41.62
CA GLU A 1107 -28.41 -12.62 42.60
C GLU A 1107 -28.02 -14.10 42.53
N LYS A 1108 -28.99 -15.03 42.60
CA LYS A 1108 -28.78 -16.47 42.45
C LYS A 1108 -30.06 -17.18 41.97
N MET A 1109 -30.01 -17.85 40.83
CA MET A 1109 -31.15 -18.53 40.21
C MET A 1109 -30.73 -19.78 39.43
N VAL A 1110 -31.67 -20.70 39.21
CA VAL A 1110 -31.49 -21.95 38.45
C VAL A 1110 -32.68 -22.14 37.50
N LEU A 1111 -32.41 -22.62 36.28
CA LEU A 1111 -33.39 -22.91 35.20
C LEU A 1111 -33.26 -24.37 34.72
#